data_AF-E3M3Q4-F1
#
_entry.id   AF-E3M3Q4-F1
#
_cell.length_a   1.000
_cell.length_b   1.000
_cell.length_c   1.000
_cell.angle_alpha   90.00
_cell.angle_beta   90.00
_cell.angle_gamma   90.00
#
_symmetry.space_group_name_H-M   'P 1'
#
loop_
_entity.id
_entity.type
_entity.pdbx_description
1 polymer ?
#
loop_
_entity_poly.entity_id
_entity_poly.type
_entity_poly.pdbx_seq_one_letter_code
_entity_poly.pdbx_strand_id
1 'polypeptide(L)'
;MKTMKLSRFPSRVQTEIFSSMELIDILLLSFCSKKMKQSIESSIQSRLDKIVSMTYCSSKPDNVSISSSNSNNKEFIKLVSREEAKNRPIVQMNLFGIDVDCCMATRNHPFFILCNQQDGEQMLQTIHNYFRGFFGSSIEYHLENCFSNYIPRLENIKNSILHFRNEEEAAELLDGYLTLSPSQEYFRLSGHRGFEYENNLKLAQTNVLDVSISGSRAGEVLKNFKGRHLFIIGAIITDEEVIQFLNNWKSSQTHQNLEFLSIHRESGIFQDLGIDLNPEKIMRNVDMKQFDPNQKMPIFRYDRRRNRLYKCETWQIEELSSPNFIVREVDQHVASINIKTWGIQFASWKMTEEEVMRGRIQKTFQRTAIQEVSPLRNSIKISKFSWLIQREILSSMELVDLLMMASCSQKFHRHIKSLMRSRFDKIHTITYESIMLPCISSSSSGDLPFMSINRSHDFRGRPLIPMNLVGMDLQVSMPTRNHPLMVLTDLNQEETLVTSIHDYFLDFFGSSIKYQLNVDLLMPPFSKLKNITSTVLSGYLPAYFPDFLKISPNQDFIGLSELGSPLLARNLEFARTKVLHIGGSYRFTEDILSNFEGRQLFINKGIISESTIIQFLNKWRSNEGYQNLEYFSMFVWAFEHPLSPNQIMNSIPINRLDSSDQLPVYQVAKKDPYRKRTWGIHKFSSQNYIVRDSDQHVASIMITDGNFTFAAWNNTEKEFLEKRPVKRLY
;
A
#
# COMPACT_ATOMS: atom_id res chain seq x y z
N MET A 1 -34.62 16.50 13.44
CA MET A 1 -33.81 17.42 12.61
C MET A 1 -34.70 18.11 11.58
N LYS A 2 -34.59 19.44 11.40
CA LYS A 2 -35.23 20.11 10.25
C LYS A 2 -34.44 19.73 8.98
N THR A 3 -35.10 19.11 8.01
CA THR A 3 -34.50 18.74 6.72
C THR A 3 -34.43 19.95 5.79
N MET A 4 -33.22 20.28 5.34
CA MET A 4 -32.98 21.38 4.38
C MET A 4 -33.43 20.94 2.98
N LYS A 5 -34.33 21.70 2.35
CA LYS A 5 -34.81 21.43 0.99
C LYS A 5 -33.92 22.14 -0.04
N LEU A 6 -32.86 21.47 -0.49
CA LEU A 6 -31.89 21.99 -1.48
C LEU A 6 -32.56 22.57 -2.74
N SER A 7 -33.65 21.94 -3.21
CA SER A 7 -34.39 22.37 -4.40
C SER A 7 -35.14 23.71 -4.27
N ARG A 8 -35.20 24.30 -3.07
CA ARG A 8 -35.82 25.61 -2.82
C ARG A 8 -34.83 26.78 -2.90
N PHE A 9 -33.52 26.52 -2.95
CA PHE A 9 -32.53 27.59 -3.09
C PHE A 9 -32.45 28.09 -4.54
N PRO A 10 -32.03 29.35 -4.78
CA PRO A 10 -31.71 29.83 -6.12
C PRO A 10 -30.62 28.98 -6.79
N SER A 11 -30.65 28.87 -8.12
CA SER A 11 -29.72 28.02 -8.89
C SER A 11 -28.25 28.29 -8.54
N ARG A 12 -27.83 29.56 -8.45
CA ARG A 12 -26.45 29.93 -8.08
C ARG A 12 -26.03 29.40 -6.70
N VAL A 13 -26.95 29.41 -5.73
CA VAL A 13 -26.68 28.88 -4.37
C VAL A 13 -26.57 27.35 -4.42
N GLN A 14 -27.41 26.69 -5.21
CA GLN A 14 -27.29 25.24 -5.43
C GLN A 14 -25.97 24.88 -6.10
N THR A 15 -25.56 25.63 -7.13
CA THR A 15 -24.27 25.45 -7.80
C THR A 15 -23.10 25.60 -6.84
N GLU A 16 -23.10 26.62 -5.98
CA GLU A 16 -22.05 26.82 -4.98
C GLU A 16 -22.01 25.69 -3.95
N ILE A 17 -23.18 25.25 -3.45
CA ILE A 17 -23.29 24.10 -2.56
C ILE A 17 -22.70 22.86 -3.24
N PHE A 18 -23.12 22.52 -4.45
CA PHE A 18 -22.56 21.39 -5.19
C PHE A 18 -21.06 21.55 -5.39
N SER A 19 -20.57 22.75 -5.67
CA SER A 19 -19.14 23.04 -5.89
C SER A 19 -18.30 22.76 -4.64
N SER A 20 -18.87 22.94 -3.45
CA SER A 20 -18.24 22.63 -2.17
C SER A 20 -18.29 21.14 -1.76
N MET A 21 -19.14 20.32 -2.40
CA MET A 21 -19.32 18.90 -2.09
C MET A 21 -18.37 17.99 -2.87
N GLU A 22 -18.10 16.79 -2.33
CA GLU A 22 -17.35 15.77 -3.06
C GLU A 22 -18.17 15.22 -4.24
N LEU A 23 -17.51 14.90 -5.35
CA LEU A 23 -18.21 14.52 -6.60
C LEU A 23 -19.09 13.27 -6.42
N ILE A 24 -18.66 12.36 -5.56
CA ILE A 24 -19.37 11.12 -5.25
C ILE A 24 -20.64 11.42 -4.43
N ASP A 25 -20.58 12.32 -3.45
CA ASP A 25 -21.75 12.69 -2.66
C ASP A 25 -22.83 13.34 -3.52
N ILE A 26 -22.41 14.16 -4.48
CA ILE A 26 -23.30 14.77 -5.47
C ILE A 26 -23.95 13.68 -6.34
N LEU A 27 -23.17 12.69 -6.79
CA LEU A 27 -23.71 11.56 -7.55
C LEU A 27 -24.73 10.76 -6.72
N LEU A 28 -24.49 10.53 -5.43
CA LEU A 28 -25.48 9.88 -4.56
C LEU A 28 -26.78 10.71 -4.42
N LEU A 29 -26.66 12.05 -4.35
CA LEU A 29 -27.83 12.93 -4.33
C LEU A 29 -28.67 12.85 -5.61
N SER A 30 -28.05 12.58 -6.76
CA SER A 30 -28.77 12.46 -8.03
C SER A 30 -29.67 11.22 -8.07
N PHE A 31 -29.41 10.21 -7.24
CA PHE A 31 -30.22 8.98 -7.18
C PHE A 31 -31.57 9.20 -6.50
N CYS A 32 -31.66 10.19 -5.61
CA CYS A 32 -32.81 10.43 -4.76
C CYS A 32 -33.94 11.20 -5.47
N SER A 33 -33.67 11.88 -6.60
CA SER A 33 -34.69 12.69 -7.29
C SER A 33 -34.32 13.02 -8.74
N LYS A 34 -35.28 12.85 -9.66
CA LYS A 34 -35.17 13.29 -11.06
C LYS A 34 -34.86 14.80 -11.19
N LYS A 35 -35.47 15.63 -10.34
CA LYS A 35 -35.24 17.08 -10.33
C LYS A 35 -33.81 17.40 -9.86
N MET A 36 -33.30 16.66 -8.88
CA MET A 36 -31.93 16.82 -8.40
C MET A 36 -30.91 16.38 -9.46
N LYS A 37 -31.15 15.25 -10.13
CA LYS A 37 -30.37 14.79 -11.30
C LYS A 37 -30.19 15.90 -12.33
N GLN A 38 -31.29 16.49 -12.83
CA GLN A 38 -31.26 17.56 -13.83
C GLN A 38 -30.53 18.82 -13.34
N SER A 39 -30.68 19.17 -12.06
CA SER A 39 -29.99 20.32 -11.48
C SER A 39 -28.48 20.10 -11.38
N ILE A 40 -28.05 18.88 -11.08
CA ILE A 40 -26.63 18.50 -10.99
C ILE A 40 -26.00 18.50 -12.39
N GLU A 41 -26.63 17.86 -13.36
CA GLU A 41 -26.18 17.82 -14.77
C GLU A 41 -25.94 19.23 -15.31
N SER A 42 -26.86 20.16 -15.07
CA SER A 42 -26.73 21.54 -15.55
C SER A 42 -25.72 22.40 -14.78
N SER A 43 -25.44 22.11 -13.50
CA SER A 43 -24.67 23.00 -12.63
C SER A 43 -23.19 22.66 -12.54
N ILE A 44 -22.80 21.39 -12.71
CA ILE A 44 -21.41 20.94 -12.44
C ILE A 44 -20.87 19.96 -13.48
N GLN A 45 -21.38 19.99 -14.72
CA GLN A 45 -20.96 19.10 -15.81
C GLN A 45 -19.44 18.99 -15.93
N SER A 46 -18.73 20.13 -15.90
CA SER A 46 -17.26 20.18 -16.00
C SER A 46 -16.52 19.42 -14.89
N ARG A 47 -17.16 19.19 -13.74
CA ARG A 47 -16.61 18.35 -12.66
C ARG A 47 -16.94 16.88 -12.89
N LEU A 48 -18.11 16.57 -13.45
CA LEU A 48 -18.51 15.20 -13.79
C LEU A 48 -17.65 14.63 -14.91
N ASP A 49 -17.18 15.47 -15.85
CA ASP A 49 -16.25 15.09 -16.92
C ASP A 49 -14.89 14.58 -16.39
N LYS A 50 -14.59 14.77 -15.09
CA LYS A 50 -13.41 14.18 -14.44
C LYS A 50 -13.55 12.69 -14.17
N ILE A 51 -14.77 12.16 -14.17
CA ILE A 51 -15.02 10.72 -14.10
C ILE A 51 -14.84 10.19 -15.51
N VAL A 52 -13.83 9.36 -15.72
CA VAL A 52 -13.49 8.75 -17.01
C VAL A 52 -13.96 7.29 -17.08
N SER A 53 -14.09 6.63 -15.93
CA SER A 53 -14.59 5.26 -15.83
C SER A 53 -15.32 4.95 -14.52
N MET A 54 -16.17 3.92 -14.60
CA MET A 54 -16.82 3.23 -13.48
C MET A 54 -16.43 1.74 -13.51
N THR A 55 -16.04 1.20 -12.35
CA THR A 55 -15.63 -0.19 -12.20
C THR A 55 -16.54 -0.92 -11.24
N TYR A 56 -17.07 -2.06 -11.68
CA TYR A 56 -17.89 -2.97 -10.88
C TYR A 56 -17.02 -4.16 -10.48
N CYS A 57 -16.79 -4.36 -9.18
CA CYS A 57 -16.09 -5.52 -8.65
C CYS A 57 -17.09 -6.47 -8.01
N SER A 58 -17.26 -7.67 -8.56
CA SER A 58 -18.31 -8.59 -8.16
C SER A 58 -17.75 -9.93 -7.67
N SER A 59 -18.40 -10.51 -6.67
CA SER A 59 -18.17 -11.90 -6.25
C SER A 59 -19.46 -12.70 -6.18
N LYS A 60 -20.58 -12.09 -5.78
CA LYS A 60 -21.93 -12.67 -5.76
C LYS A 60 -22.96 -11.56 -5.99
N PRO A 61 -24.22 -11.85 -6.34
CA PRO A 61 -25.23 -10.82 -6.55
C PRO A 61 -25.42 -9.88 -5.35
N ASP A 62 -25.21 -10.39 -4.14
CA ASP A 62 -25.31 -9.66 -2.86
C ASP A 62 -23.96 -9.18 -2.31
N ASN A 63 -22.88 -9.22 -3.10
CA ASN A 63 -21.57 -8.71 -2.73
C ASN A 63 -20.86 -8.12 -3.96
N VAL A 64 -21.19 -6.85 -4.22
CA VAL A 64 -20.68 -6.08 -5.37
C VAL A 64 -20.22 -4.72 -4.90
N SER A 65 -19.03 -4.32 -5.28
CA SER A 65 -18.50 -2.99 -5.02
C SER A 65 -18.41 -2.17 -6.30
N ILE A 66 -18.68 -0.87 -6.18
CA ILE A 66 -18.65 0.07 -7.29
C ILE A 66 -17.68 1.17 -6.96
N SER A 67 -16.73 1.40 -7.85
CA SER A 67 -15.73 2.46 -7.75
C SER A 67 -15.68 3.30 -9.03
N SER A 68 -15.09 4.49 -8.94
CA SER A 68 -14.89 5.37 -10.09
C SER A 68 -13.42 5.77 -10.23
N SER A 69 -13.02 6.12 -11.45
CA SER A 69 -11.71 6.75 -11.72
C SER A 69 -11.38 7.93 -10.80
N ASN A 70 -12.36 8.75 -10.41
CA ASN A 70 -12.17 9.90 -9.51
C ASN A 70 -12.08 9.50 -8.01
N SER A 71 -12.50 8.27 -7.67
CA SER A 71 -12.42 7.75 -6.30
C SER A 71 -11.07 7.10 -5.96
N ASN A 72 -10.09 7.14 -6.88
CA ASN A 72 -8.84 6.38 -6.80
C ASN A 72 -9.09 4.89 -6.50
N ASN A 73 -10.07 4.29 -7.18
CA ASN A 73 -10.50 2.90 -7.02
C ASN A 73 -11.01 2.54 -5.61
N LYS A 74 -11.34 3.52 -4.76
CA LYS A 74 -12.08 3.24 -3.54
C LYS A 74 -13.54 2.99 -3.89
N GLU A 75 -14.09 1.91 -3.38
CA GLU A 75 -15.52 1.67 -3.46
C GLU A 75 -16.29 2.82 -2.81
N PHE A 76 -17.34 3.29 -3.48
CA PHE A 76 -18.23 4.32 -2.95
C PHE A 76 -19.66 3.82 -2.77
N ILE A 77 -20.06 2.79 -3.53
CA ILE A 77 -21.28 2.00 -3.29
C ILE A 77 -20.86 0.55 -3.11
N LYS A 78 -21.50 -0.13 -2.16
CA LYS A 78 -21.39 -1.58 -1.98
C LYS A 78 -22.77 -2.19 -1.79
N LEU A 79 -23.07 -3.23 -2.56
CA LEU A 79 -24.21 -4.12 -2.39
C LEU A 79 -23.78 -5.19 -1.39
N VAL A 80 -24.51 -5.32 -0.29
CA VAL A 80 -24.17 -6.26 0.80
C VAL A 80 -25.43 -6.93 1.35
N SER A 81 -25.27 -8.15 1.88
CA SER A 81 -26.33 -8.81 2.63
C SER A 81 -26.60 -8.11 3.97
N ARG A 82 -27.80 -8.31 4.53
CA ARG A 82 -28.18 -7.74 5.83
C ARG A 82 -27.25 -8.20 6.97
N GLU A 83 -26.63 -9.38 6.84
CA GLU A 83 -25.72 -9.92 7.86
C GLU A 83 -24.39 -9.17 7.91
N GLU A 84 -23.89 -8.66 6.78
CA GLU A 84 -22.65 -7.89 6.71
C GLU A 84 -22.81 -6.46 7.25
N ALA A 85 -24.04 -5.94 7.31
CA ALA A 85 -24.35 -4.61 7.82
C ALA A 85 -24.47 -4.51 9.35
N LYS A 86 -24.19 -5.61 10.09
CA LYS A 86 -24.29 -5.67 11.56
C LYS A 86 -23.53 -4.48 12.20
N ASN A 87 -24.22 -3.77 13.10
CA ASN A 87 -23.77 -2.58 13.85
C ASN A 87 -23.86 -1.22 13.13
N ARG A 88 -24.44 -1.12 11.93
CA ARG A 88 -24.69 0.18 11.26
C ARG A 88 -26.17 0.59 11.31
N PRO A 89 -26.48 1.88 11.47
CA PRO A 89 -27.86 2.36 11.39
C PRO A 89 -28.39 2.18 9.97
N ILE A 90 -29.53 1.49 9.87
CA ILE A 90 -30.24 1.26 8.62
C ILE A 90 -31.21 2.42 8.38
N VAL A 91 -31.20 2.94 7.16
CA VAL A 91 -32.08 4.02 6.71
C VAL A 91 -32.76 3.56 5.43
N GLN A 92 -34.08 3.62 5.41
CA GLN A 92 -34.85 3.38 4.19
C GLN A 92 -34.80 4.63 3.31
N MET A 93 -34.41 4.46 2.04
CA MET A 93 -34.28 5.54 1.07
C MET A 93 -34.93 5.15 -0.25
N ASN A 94 -35.58 6.10 -0.92
CA ASN A 94 -35.99 5.92 -2.31
C ASN A 94 -34.81 6.25 -3.23
N LEU A 95 -34.16 5.23 -3.76
CA LEU A 95 -33.04 5.35 -4.71
C LEU A 95 -33.49 4.82 -6.07
N PHE A 96 -33.25 5.59 -7.13
CA PHE A 96 -33.63 5.20 -8.50
C PHE A 96 -35.14 4.98 -8.68
N GLY A 97 -35.98 5.48 -7.77
CA GLY A 97 -37.43 5.23 -7.74
C GLY A 97 -37.85 3.98 -6.96
N ILE A 98 -36.90 3.28 -6.32
CA ILE A 98 -37.11 2.03 -5.57
C ILE A 98 -36.81 2.28 -4.09
N ASP A 99 -37.69 1.83 -3.20
CA ASP A 99 -37.42 1.91 -1.77
C ASP A 99 -36.46 0.80 -1.35
N VAL A 100 -35.32 1.21 -0.79
CA VAL A 100 -34.21 0.32 -0.43
C VAL A 100 -33.69 0.63 0.96
N ASP A 101 -33.33 -0.42 1.69
CA ASP A 101 -32.64 -0.28 2.97
C ASP A 101 -31.15 -0.02 2.72
N CYS A 102 -30.62 1.04 3.31
CA CYS A 102 -29.26 1.50 3.09
C CYS A 102 -28.52 1.79 4.40
N CYS A 103 -27.20 1.78 4.36
CA CYS A 103 -26.37 2.37 5.42
C CYS A 103 -25.54 3.53 4.85
N MET A 104 -25.69 4.71 5.46
CA MET A 104 -24.99 5.93 5.03
C MET A 104 -23.47 5.77 5.09
N ALA A 105 -22.77 6.26 4.07
CA ALA A 105 -21.32 6.25 4.00
C ALA A 105 -20.69 6.89 5.25
N THR A 106 -19.55 6.35 5.67
CA THR A 106 -18.74 6.90 6.76
C THR A 106 -17.31 7.07 6.27
N ARG A 107 -16.44 7.68 7.09
CA ARG A 107 -15.02 7.87 6.74
C ARG A 107 -14.32 6.57 6.31
N ASN A 108 -14.74 5.41 6.82
CA ASN A 108 -14.09 4.12 6.61
C ASN A 108 -14.93 3.11 5.82
N HIS A 109 -16.19 3.42 5.50
CA HIS A 109 -17.09 2.49 4.83
C HIS A 109 -17.91 3.20 3.74
N PRO A 110 -18.09 2.59 2.55
CA PRO A 110 -18.89 3.18 1.50
C PRO A 110 -20.38 3.18 1.85
N PHE A 111 -21.16 3.75 0.94
CA PHE A 111 -22.61 3.70 0.98
C PHE A 111 -23.07 2.25 0.73
N PHE A 112 -23.76 1.65 1.69
CA PHE A 112 -24.26 0.28 1.54
C PHE A 112 -25.70 0.28 1.06
N ILE A 113 -25.99 -0.55 0.06
CA ILE A 113 -27.35 -0.91 -0.34
C ILE A 113 -27.56 -2.36 0.10
N LEU A 114 -28.55 -2.60 0.96
CA LEU A 114 -28.84 -3.92 1.49
C LEU A 114 -29.68 -4.69 0.48
N CYS A 115 -29.15 -5.81 0.00
CA CYS A 115 -29.83 -6.71 -0.93
C CYS A 115 -29.57 -8.17 -0.57
N ASN A 116 -30.50 -9.05 -0.91
CA ASN A 116 -30.27 -10.50 -0.91
C ASN A 116 -29.78 -10.94 -2.31
N GLN A 117 -29.51 -12.22 -2.50
CA GLN A 117 -29.03 -12.75 -3.79
C GLN A 117 -30.05 -12.59 -4.94
N GLN A 118 -31.36 -12.59 -4.66
CA GLN A 118 -32.40 -12.51 -5.67
C GLN A 118 -32.56 -11.06 -6.20
N ASP A 119 -32.47 -10.08 -5.31
CA ASP A 119 -32.68 -8.66 -5.63
C ASP A 119 -31.37 -7.95 -6.02
N GLY A 120 -30.21 -8.50 -5.62
CA GLY A 120 -28.89 -7.90 -5.84
C GLY A 120 -28.53 -7.70 -7.32
N GLU A 121 -28.83 -8.69 -8.17
CA GLU A 121 -28.64 -8.60 -9.63
C GLU A 121 -29.46 -7.45 -10.23
N GLN A 122 -30.76 -7.41 -9.90
CA GLN A 122 -31.68 -6.40 -10.43
C GLN A 122 -31.28 -4.99 -9.96
N MET A 123 -30.83 -4.88 -8.71
CA MET A 123 -30.33 -3.62 -8.17
C MET A 123 -29.05 -3.16 -8.89
N LEU A 124 -28.10 -4.07 -9.11
CA LEU A 124 -26.88 -3.76 -9.85
C LEU A 124 -27.19 -3.32 -11.29
N GLN A 125 -28.10 -4.01 -11.98
CA GLN A 125 -28.57 -3.61 -13.31
C GLN A 125 -29.24 -2.22 -13.29
N THR A 126 -30.06 -1.94 -12.28
CA THR A 126 -30.69 -0.63 -12.09
C THR A 126 -29.65 0.47 -11.93
N ILE A 127 -28.63 0.24 -11.09
CA ILE A 127 -27.53 1.19 -10.88
C ILE A 127 -26.74 1.40 -12.18
N HIS A 128 -26.42 0.31 -12.88
CA HIS A 128 -25.68 0.36 -14.14
C HIS A 128 -26.46 1.12 -15.23
N ASN A 129 -27.74 0.83 -15.39
CA ASN A 129 -28.62 1.52 -16.34
C ASN A 129 -28.79 3.00 -15.97
N TYR A 130 -28.84 3.33 -14.68
CA TYR A 130 -28.82 4.72 -14.24
C TYR A 130 -27.53 5.41 -14.66
N PHE A 131 -26.36 4.80 -14.43
CA PHE A 131 -25.09 5.37 -14.84
C PHE A 131 -24.99 5.51 -16.35
N ARG A 132 -25.48 4.54 -17.13
CA ARG A 132 -25.57 4.65 -18.59
C ARG A 132 -26.48 5.80 -19.02
N GLY A 133 -27.62 5.99 -18.36
CA GLY A 133 -28.52 7.12 -18.63
C GLY A 133 -28.05 8.46 -18.06
N PHE A 134 -26.98 8.50 -17.26
CA PHE A 134 -26.43 9.72 -16.66
C PHE A 134 -25.15 10.16 -17.38
N PHE A 135 -24.21 9.23 -17.61
CA PHE A 135 -22.94 9.51 -18.29
C PHE A 135 -22.96 9.13 -19.78
N GLY A 136 -23.79 8.19 -20.21
CA GLY A 136 -23.81 7.72 -21.59
C GLY A 136 -22.48 7.07 -21.99
N SER A 137 -22.05 7.32 -23.23
CA SER A 137 -20.77 6.87 -23.78
C SER A 137 -19.58 7.78 -23.43
N SER A 138 -19.78 8.81 -22.60
CA SER A 138 -18.70 9.72 -22.18
C SER A 138 -17.67 9.07 -21.25
N ILE A 139 -18.03 7.96 -20.62
CA ILE A 139 -17.17 7.20 -19.72
C ILE A 139 -17.08 5.74 -20.14
N GLU A 140 -16.08 5.05 -19.60
CA GLU A 140 -15.94 3.61 -19.76
C GLU A 140 -16.52 2.84 -18.58
N TYR A 141 -17.12 1.68 -18.86
CA TYR A 141 -17.59 0.75 -17.85
C TYR A 141 -16.70 -0.48 -17.82
N HIS A 142 -16.20 -0.83 -16.64
CA HIS A 142 -15.27 -1.93 -16.41
C HIS A 142 -15.89 -2.96 -15.44
N LEU A 143 -15.66 -4.24 -15.67
CA LEU A 143 -16.11 -5.34 -14.79
C LEU A 143 -14.92 -6.16 -14.29
N GLU A 144 -14.82 -6.36 -12.98
CA GLU A 144 -13.81 -7.19 -12.33
C GLU A 144 -14.51 -8.26 -11.48
N ASN A 145 -14.14 -9.53 -11.65
CA ASN A 145 -14.66 -10.64 -10.86
C ASN A 145 -13.53 -11.36 -10.12
N CYS A 146 -13.59 -11.39 -8.78
CA CYS A 146 -12.57 -12.04 -7.94
C CYS A 146 -12.96 -13.46 -7.54
N PHE A 147 -12.71 -14.43 -8.44
CA PHE A 147 -12.76 -15.88 -8.18
C PHE A 147 -14.15 -16.43 -7.80
N SER A 148 -15.19 -16.09 -8.55
CA SER A 148 -16.53 -16.64 -8.36
C SER A 148 -17.18 -17.15 -9.64
N ASN A 149 -18.12 -18.09 -9.51
CA ASN A 149 -18.96 -18.60 -10.62
C ASN A 149 -20.12 -17.62 -10.95
N TYR A 150 -19.90 -16.31 -10.84
CA TYR A 150 -20.93 -15.30 -11.03
C TYR A 150 -20.42 -14.14 -11.89
N ILE A 151 -21.12 -13.88 -13.00
CA ILE A 151 -20.84 -12.73 -13.87
C ILE A 151 -22.11 -11.87 -13.91
N PRO A 152 -22.04 -10.61 -13.42
CA PRO A 152 -23.13 -9.65 -13.59
C PRO A 152 -23.54 -9.47 -15.05
N ARG A 153 -24.85 -9.49 -15.32
CA ARG A 153 -25.40 -9.26 -16.66
C ARG A 153 -25.49 -7.77 -16.95
N LEU A 154 -24.33 -7.19 -17.29
CA LEU A 154 -24.18 -5.76 -17.60
C LEU A 154 -23.83 -5.57 -19.09
N GLU A 155 -24.46 -4.58 -19.71
CA GLU A 155 -24.26 -4.23 -21.12
C GLU A 155 -23.16 -3.17 -21.29
N ASN A 156 -22.59 -3.07 -22.49
CA ASN A 156 -21.63 -2.02 -22.86
C ASN A 156 -20.40 -1.93 -21.92
N ILE A 157 -19.94 -3.07 -21.42
CA ILE A 157 -18.69 -3.14 -20.67
C ILE A 157 -17.52 -3.16 -21.66
N LYS A 158 -16.65 -2.15 -21.57
CA LYS A 158 -15.47 -2.05 -22.45
C LYS A 158 -14.30 -2.90 -21.97
N ASN A 159 -14.13 -3.05 -20.66
CA ASN A 159 -13.01 -3.77 -20.06
C ASN A 159 -13.51 -4.81 -19.06
N SER A 160 -13.10 -6.08 -19.20
CA SER A 160 -13.47 -7.13 -18.25
C SER A 160 -12.29 -7.93 -17.77
N ILE A 161 -12.30 -8.29 -16.49
CA ILE A 161 -11.32 -9.16 -15.84
C ILE A 161 -12.11 -10.23 -15.10
N LEU A 162 -12.07 -11.46 -15.60
CA LEU A 162 -12.84 -12.58 -15.07
C LEU A 162 -11.92 -13.71 -14.58
N HIS A 163 -12.23 -14.22 -13.40
CA HIS A 163 -11.53 -15.34 -12.78
C HIS A 163 -12.53 -16.46 -12.47
N PHE A 164 -12.34 -17.65 -13.06
CA PHE A 164 -13.23 -18.79 -12.88
C PHE A 164 -12.57 -19.90 -12.06
N ARG A 165 -13.38 -20.58 -11.22
CA ARG A 165 -12.97 -21.73 -10.41
C ARG A 165 -13.52 -23.06 -10.93
N ASN A 166 -14.71 -23.05 -11.55
CA ASN A 166 -15.36 -24.22 -12.15
C ASN A 166 -15.44 -24.05 -13.67
N GLU A 167 -15.12 -25.10 -14.43
CA GLU A 167 -14.91 -25.06 -15.88
C GLU A 167 -16.24 -25.11 -16.68
N GLU A 168 -17.14 -26.04 -16.36
CA GLU A 168 -18.34 -26.32 -17.16
C GLU A 168 -19.36 -25.16 -17.14
N GLU A 169 -19.67 -24.64 -15.95
CA GLU A 169 -20.61 -23.52 -15.78
C GLU A 169 -20.05 -22.20 -16.36
N ALA A 170 -18.72 -22.07 -16.41
CA ALA A 170 -18.08 -20.83 -16.84
C ALA A 170 -18.24 -20.58 -18.36
N ALA A 171 -18.34 -21.63 -19.18
CA ALA A 171 -18.47 -21.49 -20.63
C ALA A 171 -19.83 -20.87 -21.02
N GLU A 172 -20.92 -21.36 -20.44
CA GLU A 172 -22.26 -20.83 -20.68
C GLU A 172 -22.42 -19.41 -20.15
N LEU A 173 -21.90 -19.14 -18.95
CA LEU A 173 -21.92 -17.80 -18.35
C LEU A 173 -21.13 -16.79 -19.20
N LEU A 174 -19.97 -17.20 -19.71
CA LEU A 174 -19.12 -16.37 -20.55
C LEU A 174 -19.77 -16.08 -21.91
N ASP A 175 -20.36 -17.09 -22.57
CA ASP A 175 -21.05 -16.87 -23.84
C ASP A 175 -22.26 -15.94 -23.69
N GLY A 176 -23.05 -16.13 -22.63
CA GLY A 176 -24.16 -15.24 -22.30
C GLY A 176 -23.70 -13.80 -22.03
N TYR A 177 -22.58 -13.63 -21.32
CA TYR A 177 -22.01 -12.31 -21.04
C TYR A 177 -21.46 -11.61 -22.28
N LEU A 178 -20.70 -12.31 -23.12
CA LEU A 178 -20.15 -11.75 -24.36
C LEU A 178 -21.25 -11.41 -25.37
N THR A 179 -22.41 -12.07 -25.30
CA THR A 179 -23.59 -11.70 -26.08
C THR A 179 -24.16 -10.35 -25.64
N LEU A 180 -24.09 -10.02 -24.35
CA LEU A 180 -24.55 -8.75 -23.78
C LEU A 180 -23.52 -7.61 -23.97
N SER A 181 -22.23 -7.93 -23.99
CA SER A 181 -21.12 -6.97 -24.16
C SER A 181 -20.11 -7.45 -25.21
N PRO A 182 -20.45 -7.45 -26.51
CA PRO A 182 -19.61 -8.03 -27.56
C PRO A 182 -18.39 -7.18 -27.96
N SER A 183 -18.41 -5.86 -27.71
CA SER A 183 -17.39 -4.91 -28.20
C SER A 183 -16.40 -4.50 -27.12
N GLN A 184 -15.62 -5.45 -26.63
CA GLN A 184 -14.69 -5.21 -25.53
C GLN A 184 -13.30 -4.79 -26.02
N GLU A 185 -12.79 -3.70 -25.46
CA GLU A 185 -11.43 -3.20 -25.72
C GLU A 185 -10.38 -4.08 -25.04
N TYR A 186 -10.65 -4.50 -23.80
CA TYR A 186 -9.76 -5.33 -23.01
C TYR A 186 -10.51 -6.47 -22.34
N PHE A 187 -9.97 -7.68 -22.46
CA PHE A 187 -10.49 -8.85 -21.78
C PHE A 187 -9.37 -9.66 -21.13
N ARG A 188 -9.46 -9.86 -19.81
CA ARG A 188 -8.63 -10.81 -19.09
C ARG A 188 -9.46 -11.96 -18.59
N LEU A 189 -8.93 -13.16 -18.78
CA LEU A 189 -9.55 -14.40 -18.34
C LEU A 189 -8.51 -15.28 -17.65
N SER A 190 -8.78 -15.69 -16.43
CA SER A 190 -7.93 -16.63 -15.69
C SER A 190 -8.76 -17.79 -15.18
N GLY A 191 -8.41 -19.01 -15.58
CA GLY A 191 -9.00 -20.24 -15.06
C GLY A 191 -7.92 -21.21 -14.61
N HIS A 192 -8.25 -22.05 -13.64
CA HIS A 192 -7.40 -23.16 -13.21
C HIS A 192 -7.87 -24.44 -13.89
N ARG A 193 -6.99 -25.05 -14.70
CA ARG A 193 -7.18 -26.30 -15.46
C ARG A 193 -8.19 -26.19 -16.62
N GLY A 194 -7.87 -26.86 -17.72
CA GLY A 194 -8.83 -27.59 -18.57
C GLY A 194 -9.86 -26.87 -19.42
N PHE A 195 -10.08 -25.56 -19.30
CA PHE A 195 -11.15 -24.91 -20.06
C PHE A 195 -10.88 -24.89 -21.58
N GLU A 196 -11.88 -25.29 -22.38
CA GLU A 196 -11.85 -25.25 -23.86
C GLU A 196 -12.04 -23.81 -24.39
N TYR A 197 -11.11 -22.91 -24.06
CA TYR A 197 -11.14 -21.51 -24.52
C TYR A 197 -11.18 -21.40 -26.05
N GLU A 198 -10.64 -22.42 -26.70
CA GLU A 198 -10.48 -22.63 -28.14
C GLU A 198 -11.81 -22.54 -28.91
N ASN A 199 -12.93 -22.89 -28.28
CA ASN A 199 -14.24 -22.95 -28.93
C ASN A 199 -15.05 -21.63 -28.85
N ASN A 200 -14.64 -20.68 -28.00
CA ASN A 200 -15.41 -19.45 -27.80
C ASN A 200 -14.97 -18.34 -28.77
N LEU A 201 -15.44 -18.42 -30.02
CA LEU A 201 -15.11 -17.48 -31.11
C LEU A 201 -15.41 -16.01 -30.78
N LYS A 202 -16.27 -15.73 -29.81
CA LYS A 202 -16.57 -14.35 -29.36
C LYS A 202 -15.40 -13.73 -28.59
N LEU A 203 -14.63 -14.51 -27.82
CA LEU A 203 -13.43 -14.04 -27.12
C LEU A 203 -12.35 -13.55 -28.09
N ALA A 204 -12.21 -14.24 -29.21
CA ALA A 204 -11.20 -13.97 -30.24
C ALA A 204 -11.43 -12.66 -31.00
N GLN A 205 -12.57 -12.00 -30.80
CA GLN A 205 -12.95 -10.73 -31.41
C GLN A 205 -12.55 -9.50 -30.56
N THR A 206 -12.03 -9.71 -29.35
CA THR A 206 -11.58 -8.64 -28.46
C THR A 206 -10.33 -7.94 -28.98
N ASN A 207 -10.18 -6.63 -28.71
CA ASN A 207 -9.01 -5.87 -29.19
C ASN A 207 -7.72 -6.26 -28.45
N VAL A 208 -7.80 -6.46 -27.14
CA VAL A 208 -6.70 -6.94 -26.29
C VAL A 208 -7.20 -8.11 -25.45
N LEU A 209 -6.57 -9.27 -25.62
CA LEU A 209 -6.91 -10.50 -24.92
C LEU A 209 -5.74 -10.97 -24.05
N ASP A 210 -5.98 -11.19 -22.76
CA ASP A 210 -4.99 -11.72 -21.80
C ASP A 210 -5.56 -12.95 -21.09
N VAL A 211 -5.07 -14.13 -21.46
CA VAL A 211 -5.62 -15.41 -21.01
C VAL A 211 -4.57 -16.23 -20.28
N SER A 212 -4.95 -16.84 -19.17
CA SER A 212 -4.15 -17.87 -18.48
C SER A 212 -4.80 -19.23 -18.71
N ILE A 213 -4.16 -20.07 -19.53
CA ILE A 213 -4.70 -21.34 -20.03
C ILE A 213 -3.73 -22.50 -19.70
N SER A 214 -3.54 -22.77 -18.42
CA SER A 214 -2.59 -23.78 -17.94
C SER A 214 -2.93 -25.18 -18.49
N GLY A 215 -2.12 -25.69 -19.41
CA GLY A 215 -2.24 -27.03 -19.99
C GLY A 215 -3.13 -27.16 -21.24
N SER A 216 -3.75 -26.08 -21.73
CA SER A 216 -4.57 -26.09 -22.97
C SER A 216 -3.74 -25.71 -24.22
N ARG A 217 -4.24 -26.00 -25.43
CA ARG A 217 -3.52 -25.67 -26.67
C ARG A 217 -3.76 -24.21 -27.06
N ALA A 218 -2.69 -23.46 -27.30
CA ALA A 218 -2.80 -22.08 -27.76
C ALA A 218 -3.23 -21.96 -29.23
N GLY A 219 -3.07 -23.03 -30.03
CA GLY A 219 -3.20 -23.01 -31.48
C GLY A 219 -4.55 -22.47 -32.00
N GLU A 220 -5.67 -22.94 -31.45
CA GLU A 220 -7.00 -22.51 -31.91
C GLU A 220 -7.34 -21.07 -31.49
N VAL A 221 -6.95 -20.64 -30.28
CA VAL A 221 -7.10 -19.24 -29.85
C VAL A 221 -6.27 -18.34 -30.75
N LEU A 222 -5.03 -18.72 -31.02
CA LEU A 222 -4.13 -17.99 -31.91
C LEU A 222 -4.76 -17.87 -33.30
N LYS A 223 -5.20 -18.98 -33.90
CA LYS A 223 -5.77 -19.03 -35.26
C LYS A 223 -7.02 -18.14 -35.44
N ASN A 224 -7.85 -18.03 -34.41
CA ASN A 224 -9.12 -17.32 -34.49
C ASN A 224 -9.03 -15.84 -34.07
N PHE A 225 -7.93 -15.42 -33.44
CA PHE A 225 -7.78 -14.06 -32.89
C PHE A 225 -7.67 -12.99 -33.98
N LYS A 226 -8.50 -11.95 -33.87
CA LYS A 226 -8.55 -10.83 -34.85
C LYS A 226 -8.16 -9.46 -34.28
N GLY A 227 -7.83 -9.41 -32.99
CA GLY A 227 -7.49 -8.19 -32.27
C GLY A 227 -6.05 -7.70 -32.50
N ARG A 228 -5.60 -6.78 -31.64
CA ARG A 228 -4.29 -6.12 -31.70
C ARG A 228 -3.25 -6.76 -30.81
N HIS A 229 -3.60 -7.10 -29.56
CA HIS A 229 -2.65 -7.69 -28.60
C HIS A 229 -3.19 -8.98 -28.01
N LEU A 230 -2.38 -10.04 -28.03
CA LEU A 230 -2.71 -11.35 -27.48
C LEU A 230 -1.63 -11.79 -26.48
N PHE A 231 -2.04 -12.02 -25.23
CA PHE A 231 -1.19 -12.56 -24.18
C PHE A 231 -1.75 -13.89 -23.71
N ILE A 232 -0.91 -14.93 -23.75
CA ILE A 232 -1.27 -16.28 -23.33
C ILE A 232 -0.22 -16.78 -22.33
N ILE A 233 -0.67 -17.17 -21.14
CA ILE A 233 0.15 -17.73 -20.06
C ILE A 233 -0.22 -19.21 -19.85
N GLY A 234 0.77 -20.08 -19.69
CA GLY A 234 0.57 -21.47 -19.29
C GLY A 234 0.15 -22.43 -20.42
N ALA A 235 0.11 -21.96 -21.66
CA ALA A 235 -0.37 -22.76 -22.79
C ALA A 235 0.67 -23.71 -23.39
N ILE A 236 0.18 -24.75 -24.04
CA ILE A 236 0.95 -25.65 -24.90
C ILE A 236 0.84 -25.14 -26.34
N ILE A 237 1.98 -25.00 -27.02
CA ILE A 237 2.06 -24.61 -28.44
C ILE A 237 3.13 -25.46 -29.13
N THR A 238 2.87 -25.95 -30.34
CA THR A 238 3.82 -26.78 -31.09
C THR A 238 4.65 -25.97 -32.09
N ASP A 239 5.78 -26.53 -32.53
CA ASP A 239 6.62 -25.92 -33.58
C ASP A 239 5.81 -25.62 -34.85
N GLU A 240 4.97 -26.57 -35.27
CA GLU A 240 4.16 -26.49 -36.49
C GLU A 240 3.13 -25.36 -36.41
N GLU A 241 2.50 -25.16 -35.25
CA GLU A 241 1.55 -24.07 -35.01
C GLU A 241 2.24 -22.69 -35.10
N VAL A 242 3.45 -22.57 -34.52
CA VAL A 242 4.26 -21.35 -34.62
C VAL A 242 4.68 -21.08 -36.06
N ILE A 243 5.22 -22.08 -36.75
CA ILE A 243 5.66 -21.96 -38.15
C ILE A 243 4.49 -21.56 -39.04
N GLN A 244 3.32 -22.20 -38.88
CA GLN A 244 2.12 -21.88 -39.64
C GLN A 244 1.67 -20.44 -39.38
N PHE A 245 1.63 -19.99 -38.12
CA PHE A 245 1.30 -18.61 -37.78
C PHE A 245 2.24 -17.61 -38.46
N LEU A 246 3.56 -17.82 -38.35
CA LEU A 246 4.55 -16.90 -38.91
C LEU A 246 4.49 -16.84 -40.44
N ASN A 247 4.31 -17.99 -41.11
CA ASN A 247 4.17 -18.06 -42.56
C ASN A 247 2.87 -17.42 -43.05
N ASN A 248 1.75 -17.62 -42.33
CA ASN A 248 0.48 -16.99 -42.66
C ASN A 248 0.52 -15.46 -42.45
N TRP A 249 1.27 -14.98 -41.46
CA TRP A 249 1.48 -13.54 -41.27
C TRP A 249 2.40 -12.96 -42.36
N LYS A 250 3.50 -13.65 -42.69
CA LYS A 250 4.46 -13.26 -43.75
C LYS A 250 3.80 -13.13 -45.12
N SER A 251 2.91 -14.05 -45.46
CA SER A 251 2.10 -14.05 -46.69
C SER A 251 0.85 -13.17 -46.61
N SER A 252 0.63 -12.43 -45.51
CA SER A 252 -0.52 -11.55 -45.28
C SER A 252 -1.89 -12.25 -45.30
N GLN A 253 -1.94 -13.56 -45.09
CA GLN A 253 -3.18 -14.35 -45.08
C GLN A 253 -4.03 -14.15 -43.81
N THR A 254 -3.39 -13.92 -42.66
CA THR A 254 -4.08 -13.78 -41.36
C THR A 254 -3.41 -12.72 -40.47
N HIS A 255 -4.07 -12.34 -39.36
CA HIS A 255 -3.49 -11.52 -38.28
C HIS A 255 -2.93 -10.14 -38.70
N GLN A 256 -3.54 -9.50 -39.71
CA GLN A 256 -3.07 -8.20 -40.22
C GLN A 256 -3.13 -7.07 -39.18
N ASN A 257 -4.07 -7.15 -38.24
CA ASN A 257 -4.25 -6.19 -37.14
C ASN A 257 -3.36 -6.46 -35.92
N LEU A 258 -2.71 -7.62 -35.85
CA LEU A 258 -1.91 -8.05 -34.70
C LEU A 258 -0.65 -7.19 -34.60
N GLU A 259 -0.51 -6.51 -33.46
CA GLU A 259 0.62 -5.66 -33.12
C GLU A 259 1.57 -6.38 -32.16
N PHE A 260 1.03 -7.18 -31.22
CA PHE A 260 1.83 -7.89 -30.24
C PHE A 260 1.23 -9.23 -29.87
N LEU A 261 2.09 -10.24 -29.74
CA LEU A 261 1.75 -11.58 -29.30
C LEU A 261 2.80 -12.05 -28.29
N SER A 262 2.35 -12.62 -27.18
CA SER A 262 3.23 -13.28 -26.22
C SER A 262 2.57 -14.55 -25.70
N ILE A 263 3.14 -15.70 -26.06
CA ILE A 263 2.72 -17.02 -25.59
C ILE A 263 3.89 -17.59 -24.78
N HIS A 264 3.66 -17.94 -23.53
CA HIS A 264 4.67 -18.59 -22.71
C HIS A 264 4.09 -19.63 -21.77
N ARG A 265 4.87 -20.68 -21.52
CA ARG A 265 4.61 -21.67 -20.48
C ARG A 265 4.98 -21.09 -19.11
N GLU A 266 4.23 -21.48 -18.08
CA GLU A 266 4.50 -21.11 -16.69
C GLU A 266 5.66 -21.95 -16.11
N SER A 267 6.63 -21.31 -15.45
CA SER A 267 7.74 -22.02 -14.79
C SER A 267 7.39 -22.34 -13.34
N GLY A 268 7.06 -23.60 -13.03
CA GLY A 268 6.65 -24.07 -11.70
C GLY A 268 6.24 -25.54 -11.68
N ILE A 269 5.71 -26.02 -10.55
CA ILE A 269 5.50 -27.42 -10.06
C ILE A 269 4.87 -28.45 -11.05
N PHE A 270 4.46 -28.05 -12.27
CA PHE A 270 3.84 -28.90 -13.29
C PHE A 270 4.78 -29.17 -14.49
N GLN A 271 5.96 -29.77 -14.22
CA GLN A 271 6.99 -30.01 -15.25
C GLN A 271 6.63 -31.11 -16.27
N ASP A 272 5.66 -31.99 -16.00
CA ASP A 272 5.67 -33.33 -16.61
C ASP A 272 4.85 -33.54 -17.91
N LEU A 273 4.33 -32.52 -18.59
CA LEU A 273 3.41 -32.75 -19.73
C LEU A 273 3.61 -31.90 -21.01
N GLY A 274 4.69 -31.14 -21.19
CA GLY A 274 4.82 -30.19 -22.32
C GLY A 274 5.96 -30.49 -23.30
N ILE A 275 5.66 -30.42 -24.61
CA ILE A 275 6.63 -30.41 -25.72
C ILE A 275 7.33 -29.04 -25.73
N ASP A 276 8.66 -29.01 -25.62
CA ASP A 276 9.43 -27.77 -25.76
C ASP A 276 9.49 -27.34 -27.23
N LEU A 277 9.39 -26.03 -27.48
CA LEU A 277 9.64 -25.47 -28.80
C LEU A 277 11.10 -25.68 -29.18
N ASN A 278 11.36 -25.94 -30.45
CA ASN A 278 12.70 -25.97 -31.02
C ASN A 278 12.96 -24.67 -31.81
N PRO A 279 13.62 -23.65 -31.20
CA PRO A 279 13.82 -22.36 -31.87
C PRO A 279 14.62 -22.49 -33.16
N GLU A 280 15.62 -23.37 -33.21
CA GLU A 280 16.44 -23.55 -34.42
C GLU A 280 15.61 -24.10 -35.58
N LYS A 281 14.76 -25.10 -35.32
CA LYS A 281 13.85 -25.67 -36.33
C LYS A 281 12.90 -24.59 -36.84
N ILE A 282 12.29 -23.80 -35.94
CA ILE A 282 11.34 -22.75 -36.34
C ILE A 282 12.04 -21.65 -37.14
N MET A 283 13.21 -21.18 -36.68
CA MET A 283 13.97 -20.13 -37.35
C MET A 283 14.38 -20.52 -38.78
N ARG A 284 14.79 -21.78 -38.98
CA ARG A 284 15.17 -22.31 -40.31
C ARG A 284 13.98 -22.44 -41.26
N ASN A 285 12.77 -22.74 -40.77
CA ASN A 285 11.59 -22.95 -41.60
C ASN A 285 10.89 -21.65 -42.04
N VAL A 286 11.15 -20.53 -41.38
CA VAL A 286 10.48 -19.24 -41.62
C VAL A 286 11.37 -18.24 -42.39
N ASP A 287 12.64 -18.61 -42.65
CA ASP A 287 13.69 -17.75 -43.20
C ASP A 287 13.86 -16.45 -42.40
N MET A 288 14.08 -16.57 -41.09
CA MET A 288 14.22 -15.41 -40.20
C MET A 288 15.51 -14.62 -40.49
N LYS A 289 15.39 -13.30 -40.58
CA LYS A 289 16.53 -12.39 -40.69
C LYS A 289 17.04 -11.99 -39.30
N GLN A 290 18.29 -11.56 -39.23
CA GLN A 290 18.91 -11.04 -38.01
C GLN A 290 19.40 -9.61 -38.21
N PHE A 291 19.22 -8.79 -37.18
CA PHE A 291 19.86 -7.47 -37.12
C PHE A 291 21.36 -7.60 -36.90
N ASP A 292 22.14 -6.64 -37.40
CA ASP A 292 23.60 -6.58 -37.18
C ASP A 292 23.89 -6.51 -35.67
N PRO A 293 24.66 -7.46 -35.09
CA PRO A 293 25.02 -7.47 -33.68
C PRO A 293 25.72 -6.19 -33.19
N ASN A 294 26.37 -5.45 -34.10
CA ASN A 294 27.11 -4.24 -33.78
C ASN A 294 26.23 -2.98 -33.78
N GLN A 295 24.96 -3.07 -34.18
CA GLN A 295 24.00 -1.98 -34.15
C GLN A 295 23.08 -2.09 -32.93
N LYS A 296 22.66 -0.94 -32.39
CA LYS A 296 21.72 -0.91 -31.26
C LYS A 296 20.37 -1.47 -31.70
N MET A 297 19.93 -2.56 -31.06
CA MET A 297 18.67 -3.25 -31.42
C MET A 297 17.43 -2.36 -31.24
N PRO A 298 16.41 -2.51 -32.10
CA PRO A 298 15.14 -1.81 -31.95
C PRO A 298 14.36 -2.34 -30.74
N ILE A 299 13.77 -1.43 -29.97
CA ILE A 299 13.00 -1.74 -28.75
C ILE A 299 11.52 -1.44 -28.98
N PHE A 300 10.71 -2.50 -29.05
CA PHE A 300 9.26 -2.38 -29.16
C PHE A 300 8.65 -2.18 -27.78
N ARG A 301 7.94 -1.06 -27.57
CA ARG A 301 7.25 -0.76 -26.32
C ARG A 301 5.77 -1.09 -26.44
N TYR A 302 5.21 -1.79 -25.46
CA TYR A 302 3.79 -2.14 -25.43
C TYR A 302 3.21 -2.00 -24.02
N ASP A 303 1.93 -1.65 -23.94
CA ASP A 303 1.21 -1.55 -22.69
C ASP A 303 0.63 -2.91 -22.30
N ARG A 304 0.90 -3.37 -21.08
CA ARG A 304 0.28 -4.56 -20.51
C ARG A 304 -0.28 -4.24 -19.14
N ARG A 305 -1.51 -4.68 -18.83
CA ARG A 305 -2.00 -4.63 -17.46
C ARG A 305 -1.31 -5.73 -16.64
N ARG A 306 -0.71 -5.43 -15.49
CA ARG A 306 -0.22 -6.46 -14.55
C ARG A 306 -0.90 -6.34 -13.19
N ASN A 307 -1.19 -7.48 -12.60
CA ASN A 307 -1.61 -7.61 -11.20
C ASN A 307 -0.36 -7.73 -10.30
N ARG A 308 -0.27 -6.91 -9.25
CA ARG A 308 0.62 -7.17 -8.12
C ARG A 308 -0.27 -7.70 -7.02
N LEU A 309 0.07 -8.87 -6.47
CA LEU A 309 -0.58 -9.47 -5.29
C LEU A 309 -1.03 -8.37 -4.32
N TYR A 310 -2.36 -8.25 -4.16
CA TYR A 310 -3.07 -7.32 -3.27
C TYR A 310 -3.24 -5.84 -3.71
N LYS A 311 -3.08 -5.48 -4.99
CA LYS A 311 -3.50 -4.16 -5.54
C LYS A 311 -4.06 -4.23 -6.98
N CYS A 312 -4.96 -3.30 -7.33
CA CYS A 312 -5.54 -3.14 -8.67
C CYS A 312 -4.48 -3.03 -9.78
N GLU A 313 -4.80 -3.63 -10.93
CA GLU A 313 -3.90 -3.80 -12.05
C GLU A 313 -3.45 -2.49 -12.69
N THR A 314 -2.16 -2.37 -12.99
CA THR A 314 -1.53 -1.21 -13.63
C THR A 314 -1.23 -1.49 -15.09
N TRP A 315 -1.57 -0.57 -16.01
CA TRP A 315 -0.86 -0.50 -17.29
C TRP A 315 0.62 -0.28 -17.01
N GLN A 316 1.46 -1.17 -17.52
CA GLN A 316 2.91 -1.11 -17.47
C GLN A 316 3.42 -1.08 -18.91
N ILE A 317 4.37 -0.20 -19.17
CA ILE A 317 5.11 -0.22 -20.42
C ILE A 317 6.14 -1.34 -20.29
N GLU A 318 5.97 -2.39 -21.08
CA GLU A 318 6.96 -3.45 -21.24
C GLU A 318 7.72 -3.25 -22.56
N GLU A 319 8.93 -3.78 -22.61
CA GLU A 319 9.84 -3.62 -23.75
C GLU A 319 10.21 -4.99 -24.32
N LEU A 320 10.08 -5.15 -25.64
CA LEU A 320 10.60 -6.29 -26.39
C LEU A 320 11.78 -5.80 -27.24
N SER A 321 12.95 -6.40 -27.00
CA SER A 321 14.11 -6.29 -27.89
C SER A 321 14.43 -7.69 -28.40
N SER A 322 14.50 -7.86 -29.72
CA SER A 322 14.86 -9.14 -30.33
C SER A 322 15.85 -8.96 -31.48
N PRO A 323 16.88 -9.83 -31.59
CA PRO A 323 17.79 -9.84 -32.73
C PRO A 323 17.13 -10.37 -34.01
N ASN A 324 16.07 -11.17 -33.90
CA ASN A 324 15.45 -11.83 -35.05
C ASN A 324 14.20 -11.08 -35.51
N PHE A 325 14.03 -10.98 -36.83
CA PHE A 325 12.85 -10.37 -37.44
C PHE A 325 12.43 -11.07 -38.74
N ILE A 326 11.18 -10.85 -39.13
CA ILE A 326 10.63 -11.26 -40.43
C ILE A 326 10.00 -10.06 -41.14
N VAL A 327 9.87 -10.16 -42.45
CA VAL A 327 9.29 -9.11 -43.29
C VAL A 327 8.07 -9.69 -44.00
N ARG A 328 6.93 -9.00 -43.91
CA ARG A 328 5.71 -9.38 -44.61
C ARG A 328 5.80 -8.97 -46.08
N GLU A 329 5.47 -9.90 -46.97
CA GLU A 329 5.78 -9.79 -48.40
C GLU A 329 4.99 -8.67 -49.09
N VAL A 330 3.75 -8.45 -48.66
CA VAL A 330 2.81 -7.52 -49.31
C VAL A 330 3.12 -6.06 -49.04
N ASP A 331 3.38 -5.70 -47.78
CA ASP A 331 3.54 -4.30 -47.33
C ASP A 331 4.95 -3.99 -46.82
N GLN A 332 5.86 -4.96 -46.91
CA GLN A 332 7.24 -4.87 -46.41
C GLN A 332 7.32 -4.54 -44.91
N HIS A 333 6.24 -4.74 -44.14
CA HIS A 333 6.26 -4.47 -42.70
C HIS A 333 7.12 -5.50 -41.96
N VAL A 334 7.92 -4.99 -41.02
CA VAL A 334 8.78 -5.79 -40.16
C VAL A 334 8.06 -6.23 -38.90
N ALA A 335 8.33 -7.47 -38.48
CA ALA A 335 8.01 -7.95 -37.14
C ALA A 335 9.23 -8.52 -36.41
N SER A 336 9.46 -8.08 -35.18
CA SER A 336 10.50 -8.61 -34.29
C SER A 336 9.98 -9.83 -33.55
N ILE A 337 10.79 -10.88 -33.46
CA ILE A 337 10.36 -12.18 -32.94
C ILE A 337 11.39 -12.73 -31.98
N ASN A 338 10.98 -13.12 -30.79
CA ASN A 338 11.80 -13.82 -29.81
C ASN A 338 11.21 -15.21 -29.57
N ILE A 339 11.98 -16.26 -29.88
CA ILE A 339 11.56 -17.65 -29.69
C ILE A 339 12.46 -18.28 -28.64
N LYS A 340 11.85 -18.85 -27.60
CA LYS A 340 12.51 -19.60 -26.54
C LYS A 340 11.90 -21.00 -26.48
N THR A 341 12.56 -21.92 -25.80
CA THR A 341 12.05 -23.29 -25.62
C THR A 341 10.66 -23.33 -24.97
N TRP A 342 10.36 -22.33 -24.13
CA TRP A 342 9.12 -22.23 -23.38
C TRP A 342 8.10 -21.24 -23.96
N GLY A 343 8.34 -20.63 -25.13
CA GLY A 343 7.37 -19.70 -25.71
C GLY A 343 7.87 -18.81 -26.84
N ILE A 344 6.97 -17.98 -27.37
CA ILE A 344 7.21 -17.02 -28.44
C ILE A 344 6.69 -15.63 -28.07
N GLN A 345 7.45 -14.61 -28.44
CA GLN A 345 7.01 -13.21 -28.47
C GLN A 345 7.15 -12.68 -29.89
N PHE A 346 6.16 -11.93 -30.36
CA PHE A 346 6.10 -11.35 -31.69
C PHE A 346 5.59 -9.92 -31.58
N ALA A 347 6.22 -8.99 -32.30
CA ALA A 347 5.82 -7.59 -32.34
C ALA A 347 5.90 -7.03 -33.76
N SER A 348 4.80 -6.50 -34.28
CA SER A 348 4.69 -5.94 -35.63
C SER A 348 4.86 -4.42 -35.61
N TRP A 349 5.83 -3.90 -36.36
CA TRP A 349 6.20 -2.48 -36.34
C TRP A 349 5.32 -1.59 -37.22
N LYS A 350 4.59 -2.18 -38.18
CA LYS A 350 3.89 -1.46 -39.27
C LYS A 350 4.82 -0.41 -39.92
N MET A 351 6.07 -0.83 -40.17
CA MET A 351 7.16 -0.03 -40.74
C MET A 351 8.04 -0.95 -41.59
N THR A 352 8.66 -0.40 -42.63
CA THR A 352 9.62 -1.10 -43.50
C THR A 352 10.96 -1.34 -42.81
N GLU A 353 11.77 -2.25 -43.37
CA GLU A 353 13.12 -2.56 -42.86
C GLU A 353 13.99 -1.30 -42.74
N GLU A 354 13.98 -0.43 -43.76
CA GLU A 354 14.73 0.82 -43.72
C GLU A 354 14.20 1.81 -42.66
N GLU A 355 12.89 1.85 -42.42
CA GLU A 355 12.29 2.75 -41.42
C GLU A 355 12.58 2.30 -39.99
N VAL A 356 12.56 0.98 -39.72
CA VAL A 356 12.95 0.42 -38.42
C VAL A 356 14.44 0.68 -38.16
N MET A 357 15.29 0.67 -39.20
CA MET A 357 16.73 0.91 -39.09
C MET A 357 17.10 2.41 -39.04
N ARG A 358 16.40 3.28 -39.78
CA ARG A 358 16.60 4.75 -39.76
C ARG A 358 15.96 5.41 -38.54
N GLY A 359 14.82 4.88 -38.10
CA GLY A 359 14.09 5.36 -36.95
C GLY A 359 14.72 4.87 -35.65
N ARG A 360 15.55 5.71 -35.01
CA ARG A 360 15.81 5.64 -33.56
C ARG A 360 14.54 5.98 -32.77
N ILE A 361 13.43 5.33 -33.08
CA ILE A 361 12.08 5.78 -32.72
C ILE A 361 11.54 4.85 -31.65
N GLN A 362 11.55 5.37 -30.41
CA GLN A 362 10.60 4.96 -29.39
C GLN A 362 9.20 5.26 -29.94
N LYS A 363 8.48 4.25 -30.44
CA LYS A 363 7.09 4.43 -30.85
C LYS A 363 6.25 4.59 -29.59
N THR A 364 6.21 5.82 -29.08
CA THR A 364 5.28 6.25 -28.04
C THR A 364 4.00 6.61 -28.77
N PHE A 365 3.02 5.72 -28.81
CA PHE A 365 1.67 6.10 -29.22
C PHE A 365 0.81 6.40 -27.99
N GLN A 366 -0.14 7.31 -28.23
CA GLN A 366 -0.77 8.21 -27.28
C GLN A 366 -1.41 7.52 -26.08
N ARG A 367 -0.96 7.95 -24.91
CA ARG A 367 -1.77 7.97 -23.70
C ARG A 367 -3.10 8.68 -24.00
N THR A 368 -4.19 8.19 -23.40
CA THR A 368 -5.26 9.09 -22.93
C THR A 368 -4.56 10.23 -22.19
N ALA A 369 -4.70 11.46 -22.68
CA ALA A 369 -3.85 12.59 -22.30
C ALA A 369 -3.53 12.61 -20.80
N ILE A 370 -2.25 12.57 -20.43
CA ILE A 370 -1.86 13.30 -19.22
C ILE A 370 -2.21 14.72 -19.54
N GLN A 371 -3.04 15.34 -18.72
CA GLN A 371 -2.96 16.79 -18.64
C GLN A 371 -1.56 17.13 -18.16
N GLU A 372 -0.67 17.48 -19.09
CA GLU A 372 0.32 18.50 -18.80
C GLU A 372 -0.48 19.73 -18.42
N VAL A 373 -0.52 20.00 -17.12
CA VAL A 373 -1.08 21.25 -16.62
C VAL A 373 -0.13 22.34 -17.10
N SER A 374 -0.63 23.22 -17.98
CA SER A 374 0.08 24.43 -18.35
C SER A 374 0.42 25.21 -17.08
N PRO A 375 1.59 25.88 -16.99
CA PRO A 375 1.92 26.68 -15.81
C PRO A 375 0.79 27.67 -15.52
N LEU A 376 0.32 27.72 -14.26
CA LEU A 376 -0.72 28.64 -13.84
C LEU A 376 -0.40 30.08 -14.30
N ARG A 377 -1.28 30.66 -15.12
CA ARG A 377 -1.11 32.01 -15.70
C ARG A 377 -1.15 33.15 -14.67
N ASN A 378 -1.47 32.88 -13.39
CA ASN A 378 -1.56 33.89 -12.34
C ASN A 378 -0.66 33.50 -11.15
N SER A 379 0.54 34.08 -11.08
CA SER A 379 1.44 33.91 -9.93
C SER A 379 1.30 35.07 -8.95
N ILE A 380 1.07 34.75 -7.67
CA ILE A 380 1.00 35.74 -6.59
C ILE A 380 2.39 35.83 -5.94
N LYS A 381 2.98 37.03 -5.91
CA LYS A 381 4.24 37.28 -5.22
C LYS A 381 3.98 37.53 -3.74
N ILE A 382 3.99 36.47 -2.91
CA ILE A 382 3.75 36.54 -1.45
C ILE A 382 4.65 37.58 -0.78
N SER A 383 5.90 37.69 -1.22
CA SER A 383 6.89 38.64 -0.69
C SER A 383 6.51 40.12 -0.84
N LYS A 384 5.53 40.46 -1.69
CA LYS A 384 5.05 41.83 -1.88
C LYS A 384 3.95 42.24 -0.89
N PHE A 385 3.35 41.29 -0.16
CA PHE A 385 2.32 41.62 0.83
C PHE A 385 2.94 42.10 2.15
N SER A 386 2.15 42.79 2.96
CA SER A 386 2.57 43.17 4.32
C SER A 386 2.80 41.92 5.18
N TRP A 387 3.62 42.07 6.23
CA TRP A 387 3.96 40.99 7.14
C TRP A 387 2.73 40.26 7.72
N LEU A 388 1.68 41.01 8.09
CA LEU A 388 0.44 40.45 8.62
C LEU A 388 -0.30 39.57 7.60
N ILE A 389 -0.40 40.03 6.35
CA ILE A 389 -1.05 39.28 5.27
C ILE A 389 -0.24 38.01 4.95
N GLN A 390 1.08 38.11 4.90
CA GLN A 390 1.94 36.93 4.70
C GLN A 390 1.75 35.92 5.83
N ARG A 391 1.70 36.38 7.09
CA ARG A 391 1.47 35.50 8.25
C ARG A 391 0.12 34.81 8.17
N GLU A 392 -0.93 35.53 7.81
CA GLU A 392 -2.28 34.96 7.70
C GLU A 392 -2.35 33.89 6.60
N ILE A 393 -1.83 34.20 5.41
CA ILE A 393 -1.77 33.25 4.29
C ILE A 393 -1.00 31.98 4.68
N LEU A 394 0.21 32.12 5.23
CA LEU A 394 1.04 30.99 5.62
C LEU A 394 0.47 30.21 6.80
N SER A 395 -0.29 30.87 7.69
CA SER A 395 -0.98 30.20 8.79
C SER A 395 -2.13 29.31 8.31
N SER A 396 -2.75 29.65 7.19
CA SER A 396 -3.85 28.87 6.59
C SER A 396 -3.39 27.63 5.79
N MET A 397 -2.11 27.54 5.43
CA MET A 397 -1.56 26.46 4.61
C MET A 397 -1.29 25.18 5.40
N GLU A 398 -1.29 24.01 4.74
CA GLU A 398 -0.90 22.76 5.39
C GLU A 398 0.62 22.73 5.67
N LEU A 399 1.04 21.88 6.61
CA LEU A 399 2.46 21.78 6.98
C LEU A 399 3.33 21.39 5.78
N VAL A 400 2.84 20.45 4.97
CA VAL A 400 3.55 19.98 3.77
C VAL A 400 3.78 21.12 2.78
N ASP A 401 2.79 21.99 2.55
CA ASP A 401 2.92 23.12 1.63
C ASP A 401 4.00 24.10 2.11
N LEU A 402 4.03 24.39 3.41
CA LEU A 402 5.04 25.26 4.02
C LEU A 402 6.45 24.68 3.87
N LEU A 403 6.60 23.38 4.17
CA LEU A 403 7.90 22.69 4.06
C LEU A 403 8.37 22.62 2.62
N MET A 404 7.46 22.39 1.67
CA MET A 404 7.77 22.37 0.25
C MET A 404 8.21 23.74 -0.24
N MET A 405 7.43 24.78 0.01
CA MET A 405 7.82 26.12 -0.42
C MET A 405 9.13 26.60 0.22
N ALA A 406 9.37 26.26 1.50
CA ALA A 406 10.61 26.57 2.19
C ALA A 406 11.81 25.82 1.58
N SER A 407 11.62 24.58 1.11
CA SER A 407 12.69 23.80 0.49
C SER A 407 13.17 24.36 -0.86
N CYS A 408 12.29 25.04 -1.60
CA CYS A 408 12.59 25.57 -2.94
C CYS A 408 13.37 26.90 -2.91
N SER A 409 13.52 27.56 -1.75
CA SER A 409 14.21 28.84 -1.66
C SER A 409 14.81 29.09 -0.28
N GLN A 410 16.13 29.29 -0.22
CA GLN A 410 16.82 29.57 1.03
C GLN A 410 16.36 30.89 1.69
N LYS A 411 15.97 31.90 0.90
CA LYS A 411 15.41 33.16 1.42
C LYS A 411 14.05 32.91 2.06
N PHE A 412 13.21 32.10 1.42
CA PHE A 412 11.87 31.78 1.92
C PHE A 412 11.92 30.82 3.12
N HIS A 413 12.87 29.89 3.14
CA HIS A 413 13.18 29.03 4.29
C HIS A 413 13.37 29.87 5.56
N ARG A 414 14.31 30.82 5.55
CA ARG A 414 14.61 31.65 6.74
C ARG A 414 13.39 32.46 7.18
N HIS A 415 12.64 32.97 6.20
CA HIS A 415 11.43 33.75 6.44
C HIS A 415 10.32 32.92 7.08
N ILE A 416 9.96 31.75 6.52
CA ILE A 416 8.96 30.83 7.09
C ILE A 416 9.38 30.37 8.48
N LYS A 417 10.64 29.94 8.65
CA LYS A 417 11.17 29.45 9.93
C LYS A 417 11.02 30.49 11.04
N SER A 418 11.25 31.77 10.74
CA SER A 418 11.03 32.86 11.69
C SER A 418 9.55 33.19 11.90
N LEU A 419 8.76 33.26 10.82
CA LEU A 419 7.37 33.74 10.86
C LEU A 419 6.42 32.73 11.52
N MET A 420 6.64 31.44 11.28
CA MET A 420 5.77 30.35 11.69
C MET A 420 6.29 29.59 12.92
N ARG A 421 7.27 30.16 13.64
CA ARG A 421 7.91 29.54 14.81
C ARG A 421 6.91 29.00 15.83
N SER A 422 5.93 29.81 16.23
CA SER A 422 4.89 29.41 17.20
C SER A 422 4.00 28.26 16.74
N ARG A 423 3.89 28.03 15.41
CA ARG A 423 3.21 26.87 14.85
C ARG A 423 4.11 25.64 14.89
N PHE A 424 5.38 25.80 14.53
CA PHE A 424 6.34 24.70 14.52
C PHE A 424 6.70 24.20 15.92
N ASP A 425 6.64 25.06 16.94
CA ASP A 425 6.80 24.67 18.35
C ASP A 425 5.72 23.67 18.81
N LYS A 426 4.60 23.52 18.07
CA LYS A 426 3.55 22.53 18.33
C LYS A 426 3.82 21.18 17.66
N ILE A 427 4.84 21.08 16.82
CA ILE A 427 5.27 19.83 16.20
C ILE A 427 6.28 19.21 17.16
N HIS A 428 5.96 18.04 17.69
CA HIS A 428 6.78 17.36 18.68
C HIS A 428 7.61 16.24 18.04
N THR A 429 7.10 15.64 16.95
CA THR A 429 7.74 14.50 16.31
C THR A 429 7.67 14.57 14.79
N ILE A 430 8.72 14.06 14.15
CA ILE A 430 8.73 13.63 12.75
C ILE A 430 9.02 12.13 12.74
N THR A 431 8.20 11.37 12.04
CA THR A 431 8.29 9.92 12.01
C THR A 431 8.55 9.44 10.58
N TYR A 432 9.59 8.64 10.41
CA TYR A 432 9.90 7.92 9.18
C TYR A 432 9.33 6.51 9.28
N GLU A 433 8.48 6.14 8.32
CA GLU A 433 7.81 4.84 8.29
C GLU A 433 8.10 4.10 6.99
N SER A 434 8.34 2.79 7.06
CA SER A 434 8.53 1.97 5.87
C SER A 434 7.97 0.57 6.08
N ILE A 435 6.85 0.29 5.42
CA ILE A 435 6.26 -1.06 5.27
C ILE A 435 6.52 -1.58 3.85
N MET A 436 6.41 -0.70 2.85
CA MET A 436 6.77 -0.99 1.45
C MET A 436 7.51 0.16 0.76
N LEU A 437 7.19 1.40 1.12
CA LEU A 437 7.81 2.63 0.61
C LEU A 437 8.09 3.58 1.79
N PRO A 438 9.13 4.43 1.72
CA PRO A 438 9.40 5.43 2.74
C PRO A 438 8.28 6.50 2.80
N CYS A 439 7.66 6.64 3.97
CA CYS A 439 6.65 7.63 4.28
C CYS A 439 7.12 8.50 5.44
N ILE A 440 6.71 9.76 5.46
CA ILE A 440 7.06 10.72 6.50
C ILE A 440 5.78 11.35 7.05
N SER A 441 5.61 11.27 8.36
CA SER A 441 4.49 11.85 9.11
C SER A 441 5.00 12.79 10.21
N SER A 442 4.08 13.59 10.78
CA SER A 442 4.39 14.49 11.89
C SER A 442 3.32 14.38 12.97
N SER A 443 3.65 14.76 14.21
CA SER A 443 2.65 14.82 15.30
C SER A 443 1.47 15.74 14.98
N SER A 444 1.63 16.70 14.06
CA SER A 444 0.56 17.62 13.64
C SER A 444 -0.39 17.03 12.59
N SER A 445 0.05 16.01 11.84
CA SER A 445 -0.74 15.33 10.81
C SER A 445 -1.39 14.03 11.33
N GLY A 446 -1.15 13.68 12.59
CA GLY A 446 -1.55 12.39 13.15
C GLY A 446 -0.82 11.22 12.49
N ASP A 447 -1.48 10.07 12.37
CA ASP A 447 -0.91 8.85 11.76
C ASP A 447 -0.84 8.92 10.21
N LEU A 448 -1.31 10.00 9.60
CA LEU A 448 -1.27 10.14 8.14
C LEU A 448 0.07 10.76 7.71
N PRO A 449 0.76 10.15 6.72
CA PRO A 449 1.95 10.75 6.15
C PRO A 449 1.57 12.03 5.39
N PHE A 450 2.42 13.04 5.49
CA PHE A 450 2.31 14.26 4.70
C PHE A 450 3.24 14.22 3.48
N MET A 451 4.25 13.35 3.48
CA MET A 451 5.15 13.09 2.36
C MET A 451 5.37 11.58 2.18
N SER A 452 5.41 11.10 0.94
CA SER A 452 5.80 9.73 0.59
C SER A 452 6.80 9.73 -0.55
N ILE A 453 7.78 8.85 -0.48
CA ILE A 453 8.81 8.67 -1.50
C ILE A 453 8.46 7.42 -2.29
N ASN A 454 8.14 7.62 -3.56
CA ASN A 454 7.47 6.64 -4.40
C ASN A 454 8.31 6.35 -5.65
N ARG A 455 8.12 5.16 -6.23
CA ARG A 455 8.77 4.77 -7.49
C ARG A 455 7.88 5.11 -8.68
N SER A 456 8.47 5.14 -9.88
CA SER A 456 7.81 5.58 -11.14
C SER A 456 6.49 4.90 -11.46
N HIS A 457 6.32 3.66 -11.03
CA HIS A 457 5.11 2.87 -11.25
C HIS A 457 3.98 3.12 -10.23
N ASP A 458 4.24 3.86 -9.15
CA ASP A 458 3.25 4.14 -8.08
C ASP A 458 2.44 5.43 -8.31
N PHE A 459 2.85 6.28 -9.26
CA PHE A 459 2.18 7.53 -9.61
C PHE A 459 1.15 7.31 -10.73
N ARG A 460 -0.05 6.81 -10.40
CA ARG A 460 -1.15 6.70 -11.38
C ARG A 460 -2.17 7.83 -11.26
N GLY A 461 -2.49 8.45 -12.41
CA GLY A 461 -3.56 9.44 -12.58
C GLY A 461 -3.30 10.82 -11.98
N ARG A 462 -2.10 11.09 -11.46
CA ARG A 462 -1.77 12.40 -10.87
C ARG A 462 -0.80 13.18 -11.75
N PRO A 463 -1.00 14.50 -11.90
CA PRO A 463 -0.05 15.35 -12.60
C PRO A 463 1.26 15.38 -11.81
N LEU A 464 2.35 15.07 -12.51
CA LEU A 464 3.70 15.26 -11.99
C LEU A 464 4.18 16.66 -12.37
N ILE A 465 4.85 17.30 -11.42
CA ILE A 465 5.40 18.64 -11.58
C ILE A 465 6.91 18.54 -11.32
N PRO A 466 7.77 19.00 -12.25
CA PRO A 466 9.18 19.13 -11.96
C PRO A 466 9.39 20.21 -10.89
N MET A 467 10.13 19.88 -9.84
CA MET A 467 10.41 20.77 -8.73
C MET A 467 11.81 20.52 -8.18
N ASN A 468 12.53 21.61 -7.88
CA ASN A 468 13.76 21.51 -7.10
C ASN A 468 13.40 21.39 -5.61
N LEU A 469 13.51 20.17 -5.07
CA LEU A 469 13.21 19.84 -3.68
C LEU A 469 14.52 19.46 -2.99
N VAL A 470 14.86 20.12 -1.88
CA VAL A 470 16.10 19.92 -1.11
C VAL A 470 17.38 19.96 -1.96
N GLY A 471 17.40 20.79 -3.00
CA GLY A 471 18.54 20.93 -3.92
C GLY A 471 18.61 19.87 -5.03
N MET A 472 17.61 18.99 -5.13
CA MET A 472 17.51 17.96 -6.17
C MET A 472 16.35 18.26 -7.12
N ASP A 473 16.59 18.11 -8.43
CA ASP A 473 15.53 18.24 -9.44
C ASP A 473 14.71 16.95 -9.50
N LEU A 474 13.53 16.98 -8.89
CA LEU A 474 12.66 15.82 -8.71
C LEU A 474 11.31 16.03 -9.41
N GLN A 475 10.63 14.93 -9.70
CA GLN A 475 9.22 14.96 -10.11
C GLN A 475 8.34 14.75 -8.88
N VAL A 476 7.39 15.65 -8.64
CA VAL A 476 6.51 15.57 -7.47
C VAL A 476 5.04 15.61 -7.90
N SER A 477 4.20 14.84 -7.21
CA SER A 477 2.76 15.04 -7.26
C SER A 477 2.34 15.80 -6.01
N MET A 478 1.64 16.92 -6.21
CA MET A 478 1.15 17.76 -5.12
C MET A 478 0.24 16.97 -4.16
N PRO A 479 0.30 17.30 -2.85
CA PRO A 479 -0.56 16.68 -1.85
C PRO A 479 -2.03 16.94 -2.18
N THR A 480 -2.89 16.00 -1.81
CA THR A 480 -4.35 16.22 -1.81
C THR A 480 -4.90 15.85 -0.45
N ARG A 481 -6.14 16.23 -0.14
CA ARG A 481 -6.81 15.90 1.13
C ARG A 481 -6.65 14.43 1.57
N ASN A 482 -6.54 13.52 0.61
CA ASN A 482 -6.48 12.09 0.85
C ASN A 482 -5.09 11.47 0.67
N HIS A 483 -4.09 12.21 0.19
CA HIS A 483 -2.78 11.65 -0.14
C HIS A 483 -1.64 12.64 0.15
N PRO A 484 -0.51 12.16 0.69
CA PRO A 484 0.66 12.99 0.92
C PRO A 484 1.20 13.59 -0.38
N LEU A 485 2.11 14.54 -0.25
CA LEU A 485 3.02 14.88 -1.33
C LEU A 485 3.79 13.61 -1.72
N MET A 486 3.72 13.22 -2.98
CA MET A 486 4.45 12.07 -3.48
C MET A 486 5.68 12.55 -4.24
N VAL A 487 6.86 12.12 -3.81
CA VAL A 487 8.15 12.46 -4.44
C VAL A 487 8.61 11.26 -5.24
N LEU A 488 8.80 11.43 -6.54
CA LEU A 488 9.27 10.38 -7.42
C LEU A 488 10.78 10.23 -7.27
N THR A 489 11.22 9.01 -6.99
CA THR A 489 12.65 8.67 -6.96
C THR A 489 12.94 7.42 -7.77
N ASP A 490 14.13 7.41 -8.38
CA ASP A 490 14.75 6.20 -8.91
C ASP A 490 15.54 5.48 -7.79
N LEU A 491 15.78 4.17 -7.96
CA LEU A 491 16.50 3.32 -6.99
C LEU A 491 17.87 3.90 -6.59
N ASN A 492 18.57 4.54 -7.53
CA ASN A 492 19.90 5.10 -7.30
C ASN A 492 19.88 6.41 -6.50
N GLN A 493 18.75 7.12 -6.45
CA GLN A 493 18.63 8.41 -5.76
C GLN A 493 17.95 8.31 -4.39
N GLU A 494 17.24 7.20 -4.13
CA GLU A 494 16.48 6.97 -2.89
C GLU A 494 17.33 7.17 -1.63
N GLU A 495 18.57 6.66 -1.63
CA GLU A 495 19.50 6.76 -0.51
C GLU A 495 19.91 8.20 -0.18
N THR A 496 20.18 9.00 -1.21
CA THR A 496 20.60 10.39 -1.04
C THR A 496 19.40 11.27 -0.69
N LEU A 497 18.23 10.97 -1.25
CA LEU A 497 17.01 11.76 -1.06
C LEU A 497 16.50 11.71 0.39
N VAL A 498 16.36 10.52 0.97
CA VAL A 498 15.87 10.36 2.36
C VAL A 498 16.80 11.08 3.34
N THR A 499 18.12 10.93 3.15
CA THR A 499 19.15 11.60 3.95
C THR A 499 19.07 13.13 3.78
N SER A 500 18.91 13.63 2.56
CA SER A 500 18.80 15.07 2.27
C SER A 500 17.54 15.70 2.85
N ILE A 501 16.41 14.99 2.79
CA ILE A 501 15.16 15.42 3.44
C ILE A 501 15.33 15.47 4.96
N HIS A 502 16.04 14.50 5.54
CA HIS A 502 16.31 14.48 6.97
C HIS A 502 17.24 15.61 7.41
N ASP A 503 18.34 15.84 6.70
CA ASP A 503 19.25 16.96 6.97
C ASP A 503 18.51 18.30 6.81
N TYR A 504 17.60 18.42 5.83
CA TYR A 504 16.71 19.57 5.71
C TYR A 504 15.81 19.75 6.93
N PHE A 505 15.21 18.70 7.47
CA PHE A 505 14.41 18.81 8.69
C PHE A 505 15.24 19.10 9.93
N LEU A 506 16.48 18.59 10.01
CA LEU A 506 17.42 18.94 11.08
C LEU A 506 17.79 20.42 11.02
N ASP A 507 18.06 20.96 9.83
CA ASP A 507 18.29 22.39 9.66
C ASP A 507 17.03 23.20 9.99
N PHE A 508 15.86 22.77 9.53
CA PHE A 508 14.61 23.52 9.68
C PHE A 508 14.08 23.54 11.13
N PHE A 509 13.96 22.37 11.76
CA PHE A 509 13.38 22.22 13.10
C PHE A 509 14.43 22.12 14.21
N GLY A 510 15.64 21.63 13.90
CA GLY A 510 16.67 21.42 14.92
C GLY A 510 16.32 20.31 15.90
N SER A 511 17.00 20.32 17.05
CA SER A 511 16.83 19.33 18.12
C SER A 511 15.61 19.58 19.01
N SER A 512 14.76 20.57 18.71
CA SER A 512 13.54 20.82 19.49
C SER A 512 12.45 19.78 19.22
N ILE A 513 12.58 19.03 18.13
CA ILE A 513 11.66 17.94 17.78
C ILE A 513 12.34 16.58 17.91
N LYS A 514 11.54 15.56 18.18
CA LYS A 514 11.99 14.18 18.27
C LYS A 514 11.83 13.48 16.91
N TYR A 515 12.93 12.96 16.38
CA TYR A 515 12.89 12.15 15.15
C TYR A 515 12.70 10.68 15.51
N GLN A 516 11.76 10.01 14.84
CA GLN A 516 11.40 8.62 15.09
C GLN A 516 11.53 7.79 13.82
N LEU A 517 11.98 6.55 13.94
CA LEU A 517 12.15 5.61 12.85
C LEU A 517 11.34 4.34 13.12
N ASN A 518 10.33 4.05 12.30
CA ASN A 518 9.46 2.89 12.43
C ASN A 518 9.45 2.09 11.12
N VAL A 519 10.39 1.16 10.96
CA VAL A 519 10.59 0.46 9.69
C VAL A 519 10.63 -1.06 9.88
N ASP A 520 10.24 -1.81 8.86
CA ASP A 520 10.32 -3.26 8.94
C ASP A 520 11.77 -3.74 8.79
N LEU A 521 12.53 -3.18 7.84
CA LEU A 521 13.98 -3.34 7.74
C LEU A 521 14.67 -1.99 7.81
N LEU A 522 15.75 -1.91 8.57
CA LEU A 522 16.66 -0.76 8.53
C LEU A 522 17.47 -0.82 7.23
N MET A 523 16.92 -0.26 6.14
CA MET A 523 17.62 -0.16 4.85
C MET A 523 18.74 0.89 4.88
N PRO A 524 19.72 0.87 3.95
CA PRO A 524 20.81 1.84 3.88
C PRO A 524 20.42 3.33 3.94
N PRO A 525 19.28 3.80 3.36
CA PRO A 525 18.86 5.19 3.49
C PRO A 525 18.53 5.58 4.95
N PHE A 526 17.96 4.65 5.71
CA PHE A 526 17.53 4.90 7.09
C PHE A 526 18.69 4.77 8.10
N SER A 527 19.70 3.95 7.80
CA SER A 527 20.86 3.75 8.68
C SER A 527 21.78 4.97 8.78
N LYS A 528 21.61 5.97 7.91
CA LYS A 528 22.38 7.22 7.91
C LYS A 528 21.70 8.37 8.64
N LEU A 529 20.48 8.17 9.15
CA LEU A 529 19.72 9.22 9.83
C LEU A 529 20.32 9.52 11.20
N LYS A 530 20.47 10.81 11.51
CA LYS A 530 21.11 11.33 12.72
C LYS A 530 20.04 11.78 13.73
N ASN A 531 20.41 11.91 15.00
CA ASN A 531 19.52 12.40 16.05
C ASN A 531 18.17 11.65 16.12
N ILE A 532 18.14 10.37 15.75
CA ILE A 532 16.95 9.53 15.93
C ILE A 532 16.79 9.23 17.42
N THR A 533 15.63 9.61 17.95
CA THR A 533 15.29 9.47 19.38
C THR A 533 14.50 8.22 19.69
N SER A 534 13.87 7.59 18.70
CA SER A 534 13.10 6.36 18.86
C SER A 534 13.23 5.50 17.63
N THR A 535 13.57 4.22 17.79
CA THR A 535 13.62 3.24 16.69
C THR A 535 12.71 2.05 16.97
N VAL A 536 11.93 1.63 15.98
CA VAL A 536 11.13 0.39 15.98
C VAL A 536 11.50 -0.40 14.72
N LEU A 537 11.99 -1.62 14.90
CA LEU A 537 12.30 -2.57 13.83
C LEU A 537 11.45 -3.84 13.93
N SER A 538 10.65 -4.11 12.90
CA SER A 538 9.74 -5.26 12.86
C SER A 538 10.36 -6.54 12.28
N GLY A 539 11.39 -6.41 11.43
CA GLY A 539 12.04 -7.49 10.69
C GLY A 539 13.44 -7.81 11.17
N TYR A 540 14.26 -8.42 10.30
CA TYR A 540 15.61 -8.87 10.63
C TYR A 540 16.57 -7.70 10.90
N LEU A 541 17.39 -7.83 11.93
CA LEU A 541 18.42 -6.85 12.31
C LEU A 541 19.62 -6.94 11.35
N PRO A 542 19.93 -5.88 10.58
CA PRO A 542 21.08 -5.90 9.70
C PRO A 542 22.40 -5.80 10.48
N ALA A 543 23.49 -6.31 9.89
CA ALA A 543 24.82 -6.32 10.49
C ALA A 543 25.36 -4.92 10.84
N TYR A 544 24.91 -3.88 10.13
CA TYR A 544 25.31 -2.48 10.35
C TYR A 544 24.46 -1.73 11.39
N PHE A 545 23.51 -2.40 12.07
CA PHE A 545 22.72 -1.77 13.13
C PHE A 545 23.58 -1.14 14.26
N PRO A 546 24.67 -1.77 14.73
CA PRO A 546 25.56 -1.15 15.71
C PRO A 546 26.19 0.16 15.23
N ASP A 547 26.46 0.31 13.93
CA ASP A 547 26.99 1.56 13.38
C ASP A 547 25.92 2.64 13.30
N PHE A 548 24.66 2.27 13.03
CA PHE A 548 23.52 3.19 13.15
C PHE A 548 23.36 3.72 14.58
N LEU A 549 23.55 2.89 15.61
CA LEU A 549 23.50 3.36 17.00
C LEU A 549 24.62 4.37 17.32
N LYS A 550 25.77 4.31 16.65
CA LYS A 550 26.82 5.35 16.79
C LYS A 550 26.43 6.65 16.09
N ILE A 551 25.67 6.57 15.01
CA ILE A 551 25.16 7.75 14.27
C ILE A 551 24.02 8.43 15.04
N SER A 552 23.16 7.65 15.68
CA SER A 552 22.04 8.10 16.51
C SER A 552 22.07 7.46 17.91
N PRO A 553 22.99 7.91 18.79
CA PRO A 553 23.16 7.38 20.14
C PRO A 553 22.08 7.90 21.10
N ASN A 554 22.02 7.32 22.31
CA ASN A 554 21.15 7.76 23.42
C ASN A 554 19.65 7.85 23.09
N GLN A 555 19.11 6.86 22.37
CA GLN A 555 17.69 6.85 22.01
C GLN A 555 16.80 6.71 23.26
N ASP A 556 15.66 7.40 23.26
CA ASP A 556 14.64 7.28 24.31
C ASP A 556 13.97 5.89 24.25
N PHE A 557 13.82 5.31 23.06
CA PHE A 557 13.13 4.04 22.87
C PHE A 557 13.76 3.23 21.73
N ILE A 558 14.02 1.95 21.98
CA ILE A 558 14.34 0.96 20.95
C ILE A 558 13.39 -0.22 21.08
N GLY A 559 12.67 -0.53 20.00
CA GLY A 559 11.78 -1.67 19.88
C GLY A 559 12.25 -2.61 18.79
N LEU A 560 12.51 -3.86 19.12
CA LEU A 560 12.95 -4.90 18.19
C LEU A 560 11.96 -6.07 18.21
N SER A 561 11.58 -6.57 17.05
CA SER A 561 10.75 -7.77 16.96
C SER A 561 11.49 -9.01 17.43
N GLU A 562 12.76 -9.16 17.04
CA GLU A 562 13.63 -10.27 17.45
C GLU A 562 15.07 -9.77 17.62
N LEU A 563 15.81 -10.35 18.58
CA LEU A 563 17.23 -10.12 18.77
C LEU A 563 18.03 -11.28 18.18
N GLY A 564 18.70 -11.05 17.05
CA GLY A 564 19.43 -12.08 16.30
C GLY A 564 20.93 -12.20 16.61
N SER A 565 21.51 -11.34 17.47
CA SER A 565 22.97 -11.29 17.67
C SER A 565 23.39 -11.04 19.13
N PRO A 566 24.31 -11.85 19.70
CA PRO A 566 24.86 -11.64 21.04
C PRO A 566 25.74 -10.38 21.13
N LEU A 567 26.37 -9.96 20.03
CA LEU A 567 27.21 -8.76 20.00
C LEU A 567 26.38 -7.50 20.25
N LEU A 568 25.11 -7.50 19.86
CA LEU A 568 24.22 -6.37 20.09
C LEU A 568 23.77 -6.30 21.56
N ALA A 569 23.56 -7.44 22.22
CA ALA A 569 23.20 -7.48 23.64
C ALA A 569 24.29 -6.85 24.55
N ARG A 570 25.54 -6.82 24.08
CA ARG A 570 26.71 -6.24 24.77
C ARG A 570 27.09 -4.85 24.25
N ASN A 571 26.30 -4.29 23.34
CA ASN A 571 26.58 -2.97 22.78
C ASN A 571 26.19 -1.86 23.77
N LEU A 572 27.13 -0.95 24.06
CA LEU A 572 26.94 0.11 25.05
C LEU A 572 25.81 1.08 24.70
N GLU A 573 25.68 1.49 23.43
CA GLU A 573 24.61 2.41 23.00
C GLU A 573 23.24 1.75 23.10
N PHE A 574 23.18 0.46 22.80
CA PHE A 574 21.97 -0.35 22.96
C PHE A 574 21.55 -0.46 24.43
N ALA A 575 22.50 -0.77 25.32
CA ALA A 575 22.31 -0.92 26.76
C ALA A 575 21.84 0.36 27.47
N ARG A 576 22.27 1.53 26.99
CA ARG A 576 21.95 2.86 27.56
C ARG A 576 20.59 3.42 27.15
N THR A 577 19.88 2.75 26.25
CA THR A 577 18.55 3.17 25.81
C THR A 577 17.60 3.26 27.00
N LYS A 578 16.84 4.35 27.13
CA LYS A 578 15.96 4.55 28.30
C LYS A 578 14.88 3.47 28.41
N VAL A 579 14.28 3.11 27.27
CA VAL A 579 13.24 2.07 27.18
C VAL A 579 13.60 1.08 26.08
N LEU A 580 13.73 -0.19 26.44
CA LEU A 580 14.02 -1.27 25.51
C LEU A 580 12.86 -2.26 25.45
N HIS A 581 12.39 -2.57 24.25
CA HIS A 581 11.38 -3.59 24.01
C HIS A 581 11.88 -4.62 23.01
N ILE A 582 11.95 -5.88 23.41
CA ILE A 582 12.41 -6.99 22.56
C ILE A 582 11.28 -8.02 22.47
N GLY A 583 10.90 -8.39 21.25
CA GLY A 583 9.83 -9.34 20.99
C GLY A 583 10.21 -10.82 21.09
N GLY A 584 11.46 -11.14 20.79
CA GLY A 584 12.05 -12.47 20.95
C GLY A 584 13.54 -12.33 21.23
N SER A 585 13.97 -12.58 22.46
CA SER A 585 15.39 -12.49 22.85
C SER A 585 16.11 -13.84 22.81
N TYR A 586 15.38 -14.95 22.62
CA TYR A 586 15.91 -16.31 22.65
C TYR A 586 16.86 -16.51 23.86
N ARG A 587 18.11 -16.92 23.62
CA ARG A 587 19.11 -17.20 24.67
C ARG A 587 19.87 -15.97 25.19
N PHE A 588 19.56 -14.77 24.72
CA PHE A 588 20.32 -13.56 25.04
C PHE A 588 19.72 -12.70 26.16
N THR A 589 18.63 -13.15 26.77
CA THR A 589 17.94 -12.42 27.84
C THR A 589 18.87 -12.08 29.00
N GLU A 590 19.76 -12.99 29.37
CA GLU A 590 20.70 -12.81 30.48
C GLU A 590 21.78 -11.75 30.15
N ASP A 591 22.33 -11.79 28.93
CA ASP A 591 23.25 -10.76 28.44
C ASP A 591 22.57 -9.38 28.39
N ILE A 592 21.32 -9.30 27.92
CA ILE A 592 20.57 -8.03 27.89
C ILE A 592 20.36 -7.50 29.31
N LEU A 593 19.83 -8.35 30.21
CA LEU A 593 19.52 -7.94 31.57
C LEU A 593 20.78 -7.45 32.29
N SER A 594 21.89 -8.19 32.19
CA SER A 594 23.14 -7.85 32.89
C SER A 594 23.79 -6.56 32.41
N ASN A 595 23.59 -6.16 31.14
CA ASN A 595 24.19 -4.95 30.57
C ASN A 595 23.25 -3.74 30.56
N PHE A 596 21.94 -3.91 30.76
CA PHE A 596 20.97 -2.82 30.60
C PHE A 596 21.11 -1.73 31.68
N GLU A 597 21.35 -0.49 31.24
CA GLU A 597 21.52 0.69 32.11
C GLU A 597 20.29 1.62 32.12
N GLY A 598 19.27 1.29 31.32
CA GLY A 598 18.06 2.09 31.15
C GLY A 598 17.03 1.95 32.26
N ARG A 599 15.84 2.51 32.04
CA ARG A 599 14.75 2.61 33.03
C ARG A 599 13.69 1.53 32.88
N GLN A 600 13.39 1.12 31.64
CA GLN A 600 12.31 0.19 31.38
C GLN A 600 12.74 -0.89 30.37
N LEU A 601 12.57 -2.16 30.75
CA LEU A 601 12.92 -3.31 29.94
C LEU A 601 11.70 -4.20 29.73
N PHE A 602 11.37 -4.47 28.47
CA PHE A 602 10.29 -5.39 28.09
C PHE A 602 10.86 -6.48 27.20
N ILE A 603 10.70 -7.74 27.60
CA ILE A 603 11.16 -8.89 26.83
C ILE A 603 9.99 -9.84 26.64
N ASN A 604 9.62 -10.13 25.41
CA ASN A 604 8.69 -11.20 25.08
C ASN A 604 9.49 -12.43 24.62
N LYS A 605 8.98 -13.63 24.92
CA LYS A 605 9.60 -14.91 24.55
C LYS A 605 11.08 -15.01 24.96
N GLY A 606 11.40 -14.60 26.18
CA GLY A 606 12.75 -14.70 26.72
C GLY A 606 13.05 -16.10 27.29
N ILE A 607 14.31 -16.50 27.22
CA ILE A 607 14.86 -17.65 27.97
C ILE A 607 15.83 -17.09 29.03
N ILE A 608 15.61 -17.41 30.30
CA ILE A 608 16.44 -16.99 31.44
C ILE A 608 16.41 -18.09 32.50
N SER A 609 17.51 -18.26 33.24
CA SER A 609 17.53 -19.18 34.38
C SER A 609 16.99 -18.54 35.65
N GLU A 610 16.42 -19.36 36.55
CA GLU A 610 15.99 -18.92 37.89
C GLU A 610 17.15 -18.30 38.67
N SER A 611 18.36 -18.83 38.49
CA SER A 611 19.57 -18.33 39.16
C SER A 611 19.87 -16.88 38.79
N THR A 612 19.68 -16.50 37.52
CA THR A 612 19.88 -15.13 37.05
C THR A 612 18.82 -14.18 37.60
N ILE A 613 17.55 -14.61 37.69
CA ILE A 613 16.48 -13.83 38.32
C ILE A 613 16.78 -13.60 39.80
N ILE A 614 17.23 -14.64 40.51
CA ILE A 614 17.58 -14.56 41.92
C ILE A 614 18.75 -13.59 42.13
N GLN A 615 19.79 -13.68 41.30
CA GLN A 615 20.92 -12.75 41.32
C GLN A 615 20.49 -11.31 41.02
N PHE A 616 19.62 -11.10 40.04
CA PHE A 616 19.05 -9.78 39.71
C PHE A 616 18.37 -9.16 40.94
N LEU A 617 17.45 -9.90 41.57
CA LEU A 617 16.71 -9.42 42.73
C LEU A 617 17.62 -9.14 43.94
N ASN A 618 18.61 -10.00 44.20
CA ASN A 618 19.56 -9.80 45.29
C ASN A 618 20.46 -8.57 45.05
N LYS A 619 20.99 -8.38 43.83
CA LYS A 619 21.79 -7.20 43.48
C LYS A 619 21.01 -5.90 43.61
N TRP A 620 19.73 -5.91 43.21
CA TRP A 620 18.88 -4.73 43.42
C TRP A 620 18.65 -4.49 44.92
N ARG A 621 18.37 -5.54 45.70
CA ARG A 621 18.11 -5.44 47.15
C ARG A 621 19.31 -4.93 47.94
N SER A 622 20.51 -5.41 47.64
CA SER A 622 21.75 -4.93 48.26
C SER A 622 22.25 -3.61 47.69
N ASN A 623 21.53 -3.02 46.73
CA ASN A 623 21.87 -1.78 46.04
C ASN A 623 23.22 -1.86 45.27
N GLU A 624 23.63 -3.05 44.87
CA GLU A 624 24.83 -3.30 44.05
C GLU A 624 24.60 -3.08 42.55
N GLY A 625 23.34 -3.14 42.08
CA GLY A 625 23.02 -2.90 40.67
C GLY A 625 21.55 -2.56 40.42
N TYR A 626 21.25 -2.18 39.17
CA TYR A 626 19.90 -1.90 38.67
C TYR A 626 19.17 -0.71 39.34
N GLN A 627 19.91 0.26 39.88
CA GLN A 627 19.34 1.42 40.60
C GLN A 627 18.49 2.31 39.68
N ASN A 628 18.83 2.37 38.39
CA ASN A 628 18.07 3.13 37.38
C ASN A 628 16.83 2.40 36.87
N LEU A 629 16.73 1.08 37.10
CA LEU A 629 15.67 0.24 36.53
C LEU A 629 14.37 0.43 37.32
N GLU A 630 13.35 0.93 36.64
CA GLU A 630 12.05 1.22 37.22
C GLU A 630 11.01 0.13 36.91
N TYR A 631 11.12 -0.49 35.74
CA TYR A 631 10.17 -1.51 35.32
C TYR A 631 10.86 -2.56 34.44
N PHE A 632 10.70 -3.83 34.80
CA PHE A 632 11.15 -4.95 34.00
C PHE A 632 10.02 -5.97 33.88
N SER A 633 9.63 -6.30 32.65
CA SER A 633 8.62 -7.31 32.38
C SER A 633 9.12 -8.27 31.32
N MET A 634 9.00 -9.55 31.62
CA MET A 634 9.45 -10.63 30.77
C MET A 634 8.38 -11.72 30.67
N PHE A 635 7.89 -11.95 29.46
CA PHE A 635 7.09 -13.13 29.14
C PHE A 635 8.02 -14.25 28.67
N VAL A 636 7.92 -15.39 29.34
CA VAL A 636 8.77 -16.56 29.11
C VAL A 636 8.05 -17.53 28.20
N TRP A 637 8.79 -18.34 27.45
CA TRP A 637 8.18 -19.36 26.61
C TRP A 637 7.77 -20.58 27.47
N ALA A 638 6.62 -20.46 28.13
CA ALA A 638 6.15 -21.39 29.16
C ALA A 638 6.03 -22.87 28.70
N PHE A 639 5.93 -23.12 27.38
CA PHE A 639 5.85 -24.47 26.83
C PHE A 639 7.20 -25.20 26.74
N GLU A 640 8.32 -24.48 26.60
CA GLU A 640 9.66 -25.09 26.47
C GLU A 640 10.52 -24.87 27.72
N HIS A 641 10.41 -23.68 28.34
CA HIS A 641 11.23 -23.27 29.48
C HIS A 641 10.39 -22.47 30.51
N PRO A 642 9.44 -23.12 31.21
CA PRO A 642 8.68 -22.47 32.27
C PRO A 642 9.58 -22.12 33.45
N LEU A 643 9.33 -20.98 34.08
CA LEU A 643 9.96 -20.64 35.36
C LEU A 643 9.39 -21.53 36.46
N SER A 644 10.20 -21.78 37.48
CA SER A 644 9.75 -22.38 38.74
C SER A 644 9.51 -21.30 39.81
N PRO A 645 8.27 -20.77 40.00
CA PRO A 645 8.05 -19.63 40.89
C PRO A 645 8.41 -19.94 42.34
N ASN A 646 8.10 -21.16 42.80
CA ASN A 646 8.40 -21.61 44.17
C ASN A 646 9.92 -21.59 44.44
N GLN A 647 10.75 -21.95 43.47
CA GLN A 647 12.20 -21.96 43.63
C GLN A 647 12.74 -20.53 43.82
N ILE A 648 12.26 -19.58 43.00
CA ILE A 648 12.67 -18.17 43.10
C ILE A 648 12.13 -17.57 44.41
N MET A 649 10.85 -17.79 44.71
CA MET A 649 10.19 -17.21 45.87
C MET A 649 10.74 -17.73 47.21
N ASN A 650 11.17 -19.00 47.28
CA ASN A 650 11.79 -19.55 48.49
C ASN A 650 13.24 -19.10 48.69
N SER A 651 13.89 -18.61 47.64
CA SER A 651 15.30 -18.21 47.68
C SER A 651 15.51 -16.76 48.14
N ILE A 652 14.44 -15.97 48.24
CA ILE A 652 14.50 -14.54 48.54
C ILE A 652 13.42 -14.19 49.58
N PRO A 653 13.72 -13.35 50.59
CA PRO A 653 12.70 -12.79 51.47
C PRO A 653 11.75 -11.88 50.68
N ILE A 654 10.52 -12.37 50.46
CA ILE A 654 9.44 -11.65 49.77
C ILE A 654 8.35 -11.31 50.78
N ASN A 655 8.01 -10.04 50.87
CA ASN A 655 6.90 -9.57 51.68
C ASN A 655 5.59 -9.67 50.88
N ARG A 656 4.48 -9.97 51.57
CA ARG A 656 3.17 -10.14 50.95
C ARG A 656 2.13 -9.23 51.61
N LEU A 657 1.37 -8.51 50.78
CA LEU A 657 0.22 -7.71 51.21
C LEU A 657 -1.00 -8.61 51.48
N ASP A 658 -1.81 -8.25 52.48
CA ASP A 658 -3.02 -8.98 52.83
C ASP A 658 -4.08 -8.95 51.71
N SER A 659 -4.81 -10.05 51.55
CA SER A 659 -5.73 -10.27 50.42
C SER A 659 -6.99 -9.40 50.42
N SER A 660 -7.32 -8.74 51.54
CA SER A 660 -8.44 -7.80 51.68
C SER A 660 -8.13 -6.38 51.22
N ASP A 661 -6.87 -6.09 50.86
CA ASP A 661 -6.43 -4.74 50.54
C ASP A 661 -6.49 -4.41 49.04
N GLN A 662 -6.85 -3.16 48.74
CA GLN A 662 -6.72 -2.63 47.39
C GLN A 662 -5.23 -2.52 47.02
N LEU A 663 -4.79 -3.36 46.09
CA LEU A 663 -3.37 -3.45 45.71
C LEU A 663 -2.85 -2.15 45.09
N PRO A 664 -1.60 -1.76 45.40
CA PRO A 664 -0.93 -0.66 44.71
C PRO A 664 -0.88 -0.87 43.20
N VAL A 665 -1.18 0.19 42.44
CA VAL A 665 -1.23 0.14 40.97
C VAL A 665 -0.08 0.95 40.38
N TYR A 666 0.84 0.25 39.76
CA TYR A 666 1.92 0.82 38.96
C TYR A 666 1.44 1.10 37.54
N GLN A 667 1.60 2.33 37.05
CA GLN A 667 1.25 2.70 35.68
C GLN A 667 2.51 3.01 34.89
N VAL A 668 2.73 2.25 33.82
CA VAL A 668 3.90 2.39 32.94
C VAL A 668 3.44 2.64 31.50
N ALA A 669 4.06 3.62 30.84
CA ALA A 669 3.88 3.81 29.41
C ALA A 669 4.55 2.63 28.66
N LYS A 670 3.77 1.92 27.85
CA LYS A 670 4.27 0.84 26.99
C LYS A 670 3.87 1.13 25.55
N LYS A 671 4.85 1.16 24.65
CA LYS A 671 4.60 1.26 23.20
C LYS A 671 4.28 -0.13 22.66
N ASP A 672 3.19 -0.29 21.90
CA ASP A 672 2.88 -1.54 21.19
C ASP A 672 3.66 -1.56 19.86
N PRO A 673 4.71 -2.39 19.71
CA PRO A 673 5.53 -2.38 18.51
C PRO A 673 4.88 -3.09 17.32
N TYR A 674 3.80 -3.87 17.52
CA TYR A 674 3.26 -4.78 16.50
C TYR A 674 2.03 -4.24 15.78
N ARG A 675 1.11 -3.53 16.47
CA ARG A 675 -0.14 -3.07 15.84
C ARG A 675 -0.14 -1.58 15.53
N LYS A 676 -0.31 -0.75 16.56
CA LYS A 676 -0.58 0.68 16.39
C LYS A 676 0.66 1.55 16.54
N ARG A 677 1.80 1.00 17.02
CA ARG A 677 3.04 1.76 17.28
C ARG A 677 2.83 2.98 18.19
N THR A 678 1.70 3.01 18.92
CA THR A 678 1.31 4.06 19.86
C THR A 678 1.66 3.68 21.29
N TRP A 679 1.90 4.69 22.12
CA TRP A 679 2.04 4.53 23.57
C TRP A 679 0.67 4.28 24.22
N GLY A 680 0.59 3.26 25.06
CA GLY A 680 -0.54 2.99 25.94
C GLY A 680 -0.11 2.96 27.41
N ILE A 681 -1.04 3.17 28.32
CA ILE A 681 -0.78 3.04 29.76
C ILE A 681 -1.07 1.60 30.16
N HIS A 682 -0.04 0.88 30.58
CA HIS A 682 -0.15 -0.45 31.16
C HIS A 682 -0.24 -0.34 32.68
N LYS A 683 -1.15 -1.10 33.30
CA LYS A 683 -1.35 -1.13 34.74
C LYS A 683 -0.88 -2.47 35.30
N PHE A 684 -0.01 -2.41 36.30
CA PHE A 684 0.52 -3.57 37.01
C PHE A 684 0.21 -3.45 38.50
N SER A 685 -0.17 -4.54 39.14
CA SER A 685 -0.40 -4.62 40.59
C SER A 685 0.04 -6.00 41.07
N SER A 686 0.68 -6.06 42.23
CA SER A 686 1.09 -7.33 42.84
C SER A 686 0.90 -7.29 44.35
N GLN A 687 0.62 -8.46 44.93
CA GLN A 687 0.64 -8.71 46.38
C GLN A 687 2.07 -8.82 46.91
N ASN A 688 3.01 -9.27 46.07
CA ASN A 688 4.36 -9.59 46.48
C ASN A 688 5.28 -8.39 46.22
N TYR A 689 6.12 -8.06 47.20
CA TYR A 689 7.10 -6.99 47.09
C TYR A 689 8.39 -7.31 47.86
N ILE A 690 9.45 -6.60 47.52
CA ILE A 690 10.76 -6.66 48.18
C ILE A 690 11.20 -5.25 48.57
N VAL A 691 12.07 -5.15 49.58
CA VAL A 691 12.56 -3.89 50.14
C VAL A 691 14.06 -3.83 49.98
N ARG A 692 14.58 -2.71 49.48
CA ARG A 692 16.02 -2.49 49.33
C ARG A 692 16.64 -2.12 50.66
N ASP A 693 17.72 -2.80 51.02
CA ASP A 693 18.30 -2.75 52.36
C ASP A 693 18.85 -1.34 52.70
N SER A 694 19.45 -0.67 51.70
CA SER A 694 20.16 0.60 51.88
C SER A 694 19.25 1.82 52.10
N ASP A 695 18.13 1.91 51.40
CA ASP A 695 17.28 3.11 51.32
C ASP A 695 15.79 2.81 51.56
N GLN A 696 15.46 1.57 51.95
CA GLN A 696 14.12 1.08 52.23
C GLN A 696 13.14 1.22 51.06
N HIS A 697 13.62 1.41 49.83
CA HIS A 697 12.75 1.53 48.66
C HIS A 697 12.12 0.19 48.31
N VAL A 698 10.85 0.23 47.89
CA VAL A 698 10.08 -0.97 47.57
C VAL A 698 10.11 -1.29 46.09
N ALA A 699 10.11 -2.58 45.74
CA ALA A 699 9.74 -3.04 44.40
C ALA A 699 8.65 -4.12 44.47
N SER A 700 7.59 -3.94 43.70
CA SER A 700 6.55 -4.97 43.52
C SER A 700 7.01 -5.99 42.48
N ILE A 701 6.80 -7.27 42.78
CA ILE A 701 7.22 -8.38 41.93
C ILE A 701 6.07 -9.35 41.65
N MET A 702 6.02 -9.90 40.45
CA MET A 702 5.09 -10.97 40.09
C MET A 702 5.87 -12.05 39.37
N ILE A 703 5.75 -13.27 39.85
CA ILE A 703 6.47 -14.44 39.35
C ILE A 703 5.43 -15.54 39.12
N THR A 704 5.26 -15.92 37.87
CA THR A 704 4.46 -17.08 37.45
C THR A 704 5.32 -17.96 36.55
N ASP A 705 4.81 -19.14 36.18
CA ASP A 705 5.46 -20.04 35.23
C ASP A 705 5.80 -19.39 33.88
N GLY A 706 4.95 -18.50 33.38
CA GLY A 706 5.10 -17.81 32.09
C GLY A 706 5.46 -16.32 32.15
N ASN A 707 5.61 -15.71 33.33
CA ASN A 707 5.84 -14.27 33.43
C ASN A 707 6.67 -13.90 34.66
N PHE A 708 7.63 -13.00 34.46
CA PHE A 708 8.33 -12.28 35.51
C PHE A 708 8.11 -10.78 35.33
N THR A 709 7.65 -10.10 36.37
CA THR A 709 7.48 -8.63 36.36
C THR A 709 8.04 -8.04 37.64
N PHE A 710 8.78 -6.95 37.50
CA PHE A 710 9.42 -6.18 38.56
C PHE A 710 9.11 -4.69 38.34
N ALA A 711 8.67 -3.99 39.38
CA ALA A 711 8.37 -2.57 39.33
C ALA A 711 8.87 -1.85 40.59
N ALA A 712 9.84 -0.96 40.43
CA ALA A 712 10.47 -0.22 41.53
C ALA A 712 9.72 1.08 41.86
N TRP A 713 9.38 1.25 43.12
CA TRP A 713 8.71 2.43 43.68
C TRP A 713 9.74 3.45 44.17
N ASN A 714 9.38 4.74 44.10
CA ASN A 714 10.21 5.81 44.65
C ASN A 714 9.69 6.21 46.04
N ASN A 715 9.45 5.20 46.88
CA ASN A 715 8.84 5.34 48.20
C ASN A 715 9.47 4.32 49.14
N THR A 716 9.64 4.71 50.39
CA THR A 716 10.06 3.79 51.45
C THR A 716 8.95 2.79 51.76
N GLU A 717 9.29 1.66 52.37
CA GLU A 717 8.31 0.63 52.77
C GLU A 717 7.16 1.21 53.60
N LYS A 718 7.47 2.06 54.58
CA LYS A 718 6.45 2.72 55.41
C LYS A 718 5.47 3.54 54.57
N GLU A 719 5.98 4.37 53.66
CA GLU A 719 5.13 5.18 52.79
C GLU A 719 4.31 4.35 51.80
N PHE A 720 4.91 3.27 51.29
CA PHE A 720 4.26 2.35 50.37
C PHE A 720 3.05 1.65 51.01
N LEU A 721 3.20 1.23 52.27
CA LEU A 721 2.15 0.59 53.06
C LEU A 721 1.06 1.59 53.49
N GLU A 722 1.42 2.82 53.87
CA GLU A 722 0.47 3.85 54.32
C GLU A 722 -0.36 4.46 53.18
N LYS A 723 0.27 4.78 52.05
CA LYS A 723 -0.36 5.62 51.00
C LYS A 723 -1.04 4.83 49.89
N ARG A 724 -0.88 3.50 49.83
CA ARG A 724 -1.33 2.62 48.71
C ARG A 724 -1.14 3.30 47.34
N PRO A 725 0.10 3.71 47.01
CA PRO A 725 0.34 4.72 45.99
C PRO A 725 -0.06 4.25 44.58
N VAL A 726 -0.54 5.19 43.76
CA VAL A 726 -0.63 5.05 42.31
C VAL A 726 0.55 5.80 41.70
N LYS A 727 1.60 5.08 41.28
CA LYS A 727 2.76 5.68 40.60
C LYS A 727 2.48 5.75 39.10
N ARG A 728 2.64 6.93 38.52
CA ARG A 728 2.53 7.17 37.08
C ARG A 728 3.88 7.52 36.49
N LEU A 729 4.34 6.72 35.54
CA LEU A 729 5.50 7.01 34.71
C LEU A 729 5.04 7.24 33.28
N TYR A 730 5.26 8.47 32.81
CA TYR A 730 4.95 8.92 31.45
C TYR A 730 6.18 8.81 30.56
#